data_AF-A0A7U9NGC0-F1
#
_entry.id   AF-A0A7U9NGC0-F1
#
_cell.length_a   1.000
_cell.length_b   1.000
_cell.length_c   1.000
_cell.angle_alpha   90.00
_cell.angle_beta   90.00
_cell.angle_gamma   90.00
#
_symmetry.space_group_name_H-M   'P 1'
#
loop_
_entity.id
_entity.type
_entity.pdbx_description
1 polymer ?
#
loop_
_entity_poly.entity_id
_entity_poly.type
_entity_poly.pdbx_seq_one_letter_code
_entity_poly.pdbx_strand_id
1 'polypeptide(L)'
;MRNGCLNLTILLKIMGTKTMKRWKHTFRKIMLLGLAAMWIGVSADQLALPVSARGTLGTEQTGTGYGTAARERLTANEKRVYDAVKSAAGQIAQGQRASAVITVSGFTSLANSQEKITQLLDEAMACLLEDMPGNFYWYDKDGEAYVGEWASDENPVSSITVSLAVLPEYQSLDSLYTADTAKTKAAKPAVDRALAIVAKNENKTDYEKLKAYLTEICTLASAGETESGSRLASDTDPWPFIYVFDGDKSTTVGSRGYAAAFQYLCDASDFENAACYTADGEVSGAVEEKGHYWNIVRLEGSSYLVDVMNCDTGAPGAPDQLFLAGAEGSVQDGYTISLNKDRDSITYEYYTYLSNTLGSVLRLSPYTYLSPEDTKLRVTAPTAGEVTFGDPVDDGVLSGGTAVNQKGDPVDGIFTWADEVDFYGNAGTNTLKAVFTPDNPQYSPVEDIAVSVKINRRPVTVEAEAKTKAYGQPDPVWTYTYANVIQGYPLTGGLSRVSGENAGTYRILQGSLTDENNPNYSISFTEGTLEIQTADYTEQVNGSQSIWPGTGAFAEPVFTDEKGNKISGTLTYSYNGRSNLTYGNLTAELGKLPVDSKGTLTYTFVPGSNYIEKSGRIDFTVKGLEFAVGGQTATAANAVTVKSDAAYGDSWADIVKIGSITAKADSGSDSNSQHFTLNQSGTPEVGSGQSFQVLYNGTINGMTFTNQVVCEGTVDVKKRSISVSRGSYKVSKVYDQTRSGGNVTGELEILNLPAADAGRVNITAVPEGYSDPNVNGQSTMAVKLSLSGAGAGNYELENTTVEVPCEITPKTIRPIVKVSGNYSYTGRAIVPAVTVSNGTEVVAASDYELALTNNRNAGTGKVSVRSKSGSNYTWGSPVEAAFTIDKTEYKGTKTGVSSMEYGGSAVFSMYSMLPEGYKLGEIRVSDPDKILAEKPVVSSTVLTCKLVNDKSKEGKTAEITVPVTESTNYYAYDLTFTVKMASQSSGGSGRQTPADIGNTGGTGSDSVTPPQSSPDIQEGSSSPAGTEETPGGANVTPVDRQNSKSKNPGGFSTGPIIWCLIGMVLSAAVIGGTFFVRSRWSGKED
;
A
#
# COMPACT_ATOMS: atom_id res chain seq x y z
N MET A 1 -33.24 18.38 37.63
CA MET A 1 -33.13 17.65 36.35
C MET A 1 -34.40 16.81 36.22
N ARG A 2 -35.56 17.22 35.65
CA ARG A 2 -35.99 18.30 34.73
C ARG A 2 -35.48 18.24 33.27
N ASN A 3 -36.23 17.44 32.50
CA ASN A 3 -36.73 17.61 31.13
C ASN A 3 -35.75 17.53 29.95
N GLY A 4 -36.15 16.74 28.93
CA GLY A 4 -35.42 16.61 27.65
C GLY A 4 -36.12 15.80 26.54
N CYS A 5 -37.42 15.50 26.62
CA CYS A 5 -38.14 14.90 25.48
C CYS A 5 -38.64 15.99 24.51
N LEU A 6 -37.98 16.16 23.37
CA LEU A 6 -38.60 16.54 22.09
C LEU A 6 -37.59 16.38 20.92
N ASN A 7 -38.12 16.22 19.70
CA ASN A 7 -37.41 16.26 18.41
C ASN A 7 -36.45 15.10 18.05
N LEU A 8 -37.05 13.95 17.70
CA LEU A 8 -36.49 13.04 16.68
C LEU A 8 -37.48 12.87 15.51
N THR A 9 -38.02 13.99 15.02
CA THR A 9 -39.03 14.01 13.93
C THR A 9 -38.73 15.10 12.88
N ILE A 10 -37.62 15.84 13.02
CA ILE A 10 -37.17 16.87 12.07
C ILE A 10 -35.68 16.66 11.73
N LEU A 11 -35.37 15.48 11.19
CA LEU A 11 -34.12 15.23 10.45
C LEU A 11 -34.30 14.20 9.31
N LEU A 12 -35.56 13.97 8.91
CA LEU A 12 -35.99 13.02 7.88
C LEU A 12 -36.84 13.68 6.78
N LYS A 13 -36.70 15.01 6.61
CA LYS A 13 -37.54 15.79 5.68
C LYS A 13 -36.80 16.79 4.78
N ILE A 14 -35.46 16.74 4.74
CA ILE A 14 -34.63 17.48 3.77
C ILE A 14 -33.49 16.57 3.30
N MET A 15 -33.78 15.73 2.31
CA MET A 15 -32.90 15.30 1.20
C MET A 15 -33.67 14.28 0.37
N GLY A 16 -33.80 14.53 -0.93
CA GLY A 16 -34.62 13.74 -1.84
C GLY A 16 -33.90 12.50 -2.38
N THR A 17 -34.57 11.35 -2.28
CA THR A 17 -34.63 10.29 -3.30
C THR A 17 -33.49 10.19 -4.33
N LYS A 18 -32.45 9.42 -4.02
CA LYS A 18 -31.94 8.28 -4.81
C LYS A 18 -30.92 7.49 -3.96
N THR A 19 -30.50 6.31 -4.42
CA THR A 19 -29.50 5.40 -3.79
C THR A 19 -29.72 4.93 -2.33
N MET A 20 -30.61 3.95 -2.16
CA MET A 20 -30.49 2.93 -1.09
C MET A 20 -31.12 1.58 -1.51
N LYS A 21 -30.34 0.73 -2.17
CA LYS A 21 -30.72 -0.68 -2.46
C LYS A 21 -29.54 -1.66 -2.57
N ARG A 22 -28.51 -1.47 -1.75
CA ARG A 22 -27.48 -2.44 -1.31
C ARG A 22 -27.15 -2.05 0.16
N TRP A 23 -26.66 -2.97 1.00
CA TRP A 23 -26.49 -2.80 2.48
C TRP A 23 -27.75 -2.98 3.36
N LYS A 24 -28.38 -4.16 3.25
CA LYS A 24 -29.02 -4.84 4.40
C LYS A 24 -28.70 -6.33 4.31
N HIS A 25 -27.59 -6.80 4.91
CA HIS A 25 -27.42 -8.21 5.35
C HIS A 25 -26.21 -8.47 6.28
N THR A 26 -25.30 -7.51 6.50
CA THR A 26 -24.05 -7.75 7.28
C THR A 26 -24.03 -7.13 8.70
N PHE A 27 -25.19 -7.02 9.38
CA PHE A 27 -25.23 -6.55 10.77
C PHE A 27 -26.32 -7.22 11.63
N ARG A 28 -26.59 -8.51 11.37
CA ARG A 28 -27.56 -9.32 12.13
C ARG A 28 -27.07 -10.75 12.45
N LYS A 29 -25.74 -10.94 12.52
CA LYS A 29 -25.07 -12.20 12.93
C LYS A 29 -24.03 -12.02 14.06
N ILE A 30 -23.92 -10.83 14.66
CA ILE A 30 -23.02 -10.58 15.81
C ILE A 30 -23.80 -9.89 16.95
N MET A 31 -24.80 -10.59 17.49
CA MET A 31 -25.39 -10.37 18.82
C MET A 31 -26.49 -11.42 19.08
N LEU A 32 -26.08 -12.67 19.35
CA LEU A 32 -26.92 -13.71 19.99
C LEU A 32 -26.11 -15.00 20.29
N LEU A 33 -24.93 -14.84 20.88
CA LEU A 33 -24.18 -15.92 21.52
C LEU A 33 -23.57 -15.36 22.82
N GLY A 34 -24.33 -15.50 23.91
CA GLY A 34 -23.96 -14.99 25.22
C GLY A 34 -25.09 -15.14 26.23
N LEU A 35 -24.85 -15.96 27.26
CA LEU A 35 -25.65 -16.16 28.48
C LEU A 35 -26.92 -17.05 28.41
N ALA A 36 -26.70 -18.36 28.34
CA ALA A 36 -27.34 -19.39 29.18
C ALA A 36 -26.60 -20.74 28.95
N ALA A 37 -26.26 -21.57 29.93
CA ALA A 37 -26.36 -21.44 31.39
C ALA A 37 -25.14 -22.13 32.06
N MET A 38 -24.86 -21.78 33.31
CA MET A 38 -23.87 -22.43 34.17
C MET A 38 -24.63 -23.01 35.39
N TRP A 39 -24.09 -24.07 36.02
CA TRP A 39 -24.73 -24.95 37.01
C TRP A 39 -25.65 -25.99 36.33
N ILE A 40 -25.64 -27.27 36.70
CA ILE A 40 -25.33 -27.90 38.00
C ILE A 40 -24.27 -29.01 37.83
N GLY A 41 -23.40 -29.21 38.82
CA GLY A 41 -22.52 -30.38 38.89
C GLY A 41 -22.81 -31.24 40.12
N VAL A 42 -22.66 -32.57 39.98
CA VAL A 42 -22.36 -33.53 41.06
C VAL A 42 -21.53 -34.68 40.44
N SER A 43 -20.55 -35.18 41.19
CA SER A 43 -19.73 -36.36 40.88
C SER A 43 -19.97 -37.48 41.90
N ALA A 44 -19.93 -38.77 41.50
CA ALA A 44 -19.26 -39.86 42.25
C ALA A 44 -19.45 -41.26 41.60
N ASP A 45 -18.31 -41.85 41.20
CA ASP A 45 -17.88 -43.26 41.23
C ASP A 45 -18.83 -44.48 41.24
N GLN A 46 -18.55 -45.37 40.27
CA GLN A 46 -18.24 -46.81 40.38
C GLN A 46 -19.25 -47.79 41.04
N LEU A 47 -19.71 -48.75 40.23
CA LEU A 47 -19.80 -50.19 40.57
C LEU A 47 -19.79 -51.02 39.26
N ALA A 48 -19.24 -52.24 39.30
CA ALA A 48 -18.68 -52.90 38.11
C ALA A 48 -19.53 -54.02 37.46
N LEU A 49 -19.45 -54.09 36.11
CA LEU A 49 -19.39 -55.27 35.21
C LEU A 49 -20.50 -56.36 35.25
N PRO A 50 -20.89 -57.01 34.11
CA PRO A 50 -19.96 -57.47 33.05
C PRO A 50 -20.35 -57.28 31.56
N VAL A 51 -19.29 -57.10 30.75
CA VAL A 51 -19.03 -57.65 29.40
C VAL A 51 -20.17 -57.68 28.36
N SER A 52 -20.27 -56.61 27.56
CA SER A 52 -20.21 -56.64 26.08
C SER A 52 -19.95 -55.23 25.55
N ALA A 53 -19.38 -55.10 24.35
CA ALA A 53 -19.09 -53.81 23.72
C ALA A 53 -19.86 -53.66 22.40
N ARG A 54 -20.73 -52.66 22.33
CA ARG A 54 -21.56 -52.34 21.16
C ARG A 54 -21.10 -51.01 20.57
N GLY A 55 -20.77 -51.00 19.28
CA GLY A 55 -20.45 -49.81 18.52
C GLY A 55 -21.60 -49.46 17.56
N THR A 56 -21.90 -48.16 17.43
CA THR A 56 -22.84 -47.64 16.43
C THR A 56 -22.08 -46.64 15.58
N LEU A 57 -21.93 -46.90 14.28
CA LEU A 57 -21.15 -46.04 13.38
C LEU A 57 -21.94 -44.76 13.08
N GLY A 58 -21.58 -43.68 13.76
CA GLY A 58 -22.19 -42.37 13.57
C GLY A 58 -21.77 -41.71 12.25
N THR A 59 -22.76 -41.28 11.46
CA THR A 59 -22.57 -40.62 10.17
C THR A 59 -22.16 -39.16 10.31
N GLU A 60 -20.90 -38.83 10.01
CA GLU A 60 -20.48 -37.57 9.36
C GLU A 60 -18.95 -37.58 9.11
N GLN A 61 -18.51 -37.92 7.89
CA GLN A 61 -17.24 -37.38 7.38
C GLN A 61 -17.19 -37.34 5.85
N THR A 62 -16.69 -36.22 5.34
CA THR A 62 -16.55 -35.90 3.92
C THR A 62 -15.37 -36.63 3.28
N GLY A 63 -15.56 -37.17 2.07
CA GLY A 63 -14.65 -38.14 1.47
C GLY A 63 -13.24 -37.63 1.10
N THR A 64 -12.27 -38.55 1.05
CA THR A 64 -10.95 -38.37 0.39
C THR A 64 -10.35 -39.69 -0.13
N GLY A 65 -10.77 -40.13 -1.31
CA GLY A 65 -9.96 -40.94 -2.25
C GLY A 65 -9.78 -42.43 -1.93
N TYR A 66 -10.42 -43.27 -2.72
CA TYR A 66 -10.25 -44.73 -2.71
C TYR A 66 -8.81 -45.17 -3.04
N GLY A 67 -8.35 -46.24 -2.37
CA GLY A 67 -7.21 -47.05 -2.79
C GLY A 67 -5.89 -46.75 -2.07
N THR A 68 -5.42 -47.72 -1.26
CA THR A 68 -4.10 -47.80 -0.58
C THR A 68 -3.77 -46.70 0.45
N ALA A 69 -4.11 -45.43 0.23
CA ALA A 69 -3.81 -44.34 1.14
C ALA A 69 -4.53 -44.46 2.49
N ALA A 70 -5.80 -44.88 2.48
CA ALA A 70 -6.57 -45.11 3.71
C ALA A 70 -5.93 -46.18 4.61
N ARG A 71 -5.54 -47.33 4.04
CA ARG A 71 -4.84 -48.39 4.78
C ARG A 71 -3.51 -47.91 5.37
N GLU A 72 -2.79 -47.00 4.73
CA GLU A 72 -1.53 -46.49 5.29
C GLU A 72 -1.69 -45.58 6.51
N ARG A 73 -2.87 -44.99 6.73
CA ARG A 73 -3.21 -44.23 7.94
C ARG A 73 -3.29 -45.13 9.20
N LEU A 74 -3.57 -46.42 9.02
CA LEU A 74 -3.75 -47.40 10.10
C LEU A 74 -2.42 -47.82 10.76
N THR A 75 -2.43 -48.02 12.08
CA THR A 75 -1.35 -48.59 12.88
C THR A 75 -1.14 -50.09 12.59
N ALA A 76 -0.05 -50.66 13.11
CA ALA A 76 0.28 -52.07 12.90
C ALA A 76 -0.77 -53.07 13.47
N ASN A 77 -1.55 -52.66 14.48
CA ASN A 77 -2.60 -53.51 15.06
C ASN A 77 -3.94 -53.34 14.32
N GLU A 78 -4.30 -52.12 13.92
CA GLU A 78 -5.46 -51.86 13.04
C GLU A 78 -5.28 -52.56 11.68
N LYS A 79 -4.12 -52.39 11.02
CA LYS A 79 -3.76 -53.07 9.75
C LYS A 79 -3.96 -54.58 9.84
N ARG A 80 -3.66 -55.19 10.98
CA ARG A 80 -3.83 -56.63 11.23
C ARG A 80 -5.30 -57.06 11.30
N VAL A 81 -6.16 -56.29 11.94
CA VAL A 81 -7.61 -56.58 11.96
C VAL A 81 -8.23 -56.28 10.60
N TYR A 82 -7.90 -55.13 10.02
CA TYR A 82 -8.27 -54.73 8.66
C TYR A 82 -7.96 -55.86 7.66
N ASP A 83 -6.71 -56.34 7.56
CA ASP A 83 -6.33 -57.35 6.56
C ASP A 83 -7.09 -58.68 6.75
N ALA A 84 -7.35 -59.08 8.00
CA ALA A 84 -8.06 -60.31 8.33
C ALA A 84 -9.57 -60.24 8.01
N VAL A 85 -10.22 -59.13 8.38
CA VAL A 85 -11.64 -58.89 8.09
C VAL A 85 -11.84 -58.65 6.58
N LYS A 86 -10.93 -57.93 5.91
CA LYS A 86 -10.90 -57.77 4.44
C LYS A 86 -10.93 -59.11 3.71
N SER A 87 -10.05 -60.03 4.13
CA SER A 87 -9.96 -61.38 3.55
C SER A 87 -11.25 -62.17 3.77
N ALA A 88 -11.81 -62.14 4.99
CA ALA A 88 -13.05 -62.81 5.32
C ALA A 88 -14.25 -62.26 4.54
N ALA A 89 -14.42 -60.94 4.49
CA ALA A 89 -15.49 -60.28 3.75
C ALA A 89 -15.40 -60.58 2.24
N GLY A 90 -14.18 -60.55 1.69
CA GLY A 90 -13.91 -60.97 0.32
C GLY A 90 -14.31 -62.42 0.02
N GLN A 91 -14.13 -63.35 0.95
CA GLN A 91 -14.56 -64.75 0.82
C GLN A 91 -16.08 -64.92 0.93
N ILE A 92 -16.73 -64.18 1.83
CA ILE A 92 -18.20 -64.22 2.00
C ILE A 92 -18.89 -63.67 0.74
N ALA A 93 -18.39 -62.55 0.22
CA ALA A 93 -18.83 -61.93 -1.03
C ALA A 93 -18.66 -62.83 -2.28
N GLN A 94 -17.81 -63.87 -2.20
CA GLN A 94 -17.61 -64.87 -3.26
C GLN A 94 -18.39 -66.18 -3.03
N GLY A 95 -19.17 -66.28 -1.94
CA GLY A 95 -19.83 -67.52 -1.52
C GLY A 95 -18.86 -68.64 -1.11
N GLN A 96 -17.62 -68.30 -0.72
CA GLN A 96 -16.59 -69.24 -0.30
C GLN A 96 -16.56 -69.43 1.24
N ARG A 97 -17.20 -68.52 1.98
CA ARG A 97 -17.26 -68.52 3.45
C ARG A 97 -18.67 -68.14 3.90
N ALA A 98 -19.22 -68.92 4.82
CA ALA A 98 -20.53 -68.65 5.43
C ALA A 98 -20.40 -67.80 6.71
N SER A 99 -19.44 -68.12 7.59
CA SER A 99 -19.31 -67.41 8.88
C SER A 99 -18.71 -66.01 8.71
N ALA A 100 -19.47 -65.01 9.15
CA ALA A 100 -19.09 -63.60 9.27
C ALA A 100 -18.45 -63.28 10.64
N VAL A 101 -17.98 -64.30 11.36
CA VAL A 101 -17.17 -64.18 12.58
C VAL A 101 -15.69 -64.38 12.23
N ILE A 102 -14.83 -63.45 12.64
CA ILE A 102 -13.39 -63.38 12.31
C ILE A 102 -12.56 -63.25 13.60
N THR A 103 -11.80 -64.28 13.96
CA THR A 103 -10.82 -64.18 15.05
C THR A 103 -9.43 -63.85 14.51
N VAL A 104 -8.81 -62.83 15.10
CA VAL A 104 -7.51 -62.26 14.75
C VAL A 104 -6.58 -62.41 15.96
N SER A 105 -5.36 -62.91 15.77
CA SER A 105 -4.44 -63.25 16.88
C SER A 105 -3.04 -62.67 16.68
N GLY A 106 -2.26 -62.68 17.77
CA GLY A 106 -0.83 -62.37 17.73
C GLY A 106 -0.51 -60.89 17.88
N PHE A 107 -1.26 -60.18 18.73
CA PHE A 107 -0.91 -58.83 19.16
C PHE A 107 0.16 -58.92 20.27
N THR A 108 1.29 -58.25 20.09
CA THR A 108 2.42 -58.29 21.04
C THR A 108 2.56 -57.03 21.90
N SER A 109 1.73 -56.01 21.61
CA SER A 109 1.79 -54.69 22.25
C SER A 109 0.43 -54.02 22.44
N LEU A 110 -0.68 -54.69 22.08
CA LEU A 110 -2.02 -54.13 22.20
C LEU A 110 -2.48 -54.13 23.66
N ALA A 111 -2.61 -52.94 24.24
CA ALA A 111 -3.06 -52.78 25.61
C ALA A 111 -4.50 -53.28 25.78
N ASN A 112 -4.76 -54.06 26.83
CA ASN A 112 -6.10 -54.50 27.20
C ASN A 112 -6.94 -53.32 27.75
N SER A 113 -7.55 -52.56 26.85
CA SER A 113 -8.43 -51.43 27.14
C SER A 113 -9.59 -51.40 26.16
N GLN A 114 -10.82 -51.36 26.70
CA GLN A 114 -12.06 -51.21 25.94
C GLN A 114 -11.97 -50.08 24.91
N GLU A 115 -11.57 -48.89 25.34
CA GLU A 115 -11.50 -47.67 24.53
C GLU A 115 -10.56 -47.85 23.33
N LYS A 116 -9.38 -48.43 23.56
CA LYS A 116 -8.37 -48.64 22.51
C LYS A 116 -8.74 -49.75 21.54
N ILE A 117 -9.45 -50.76 22.00
CA ILE A 117 -9.91 -51.88 21.16
C ILE A 117 -11.10 -51.42 20.31
N THR A 118 -12.05 -50.68 20.88
CA THR A 118 -13.16 -50.06 20.14
C THR A 118 -12.63 -49.09 19.08
N GLN A 119 -11.73 -48.16 19.44
CA GLN A 119 -11.12 -47.24 18.47
C GLN A 119 -10.43 -47.99 17.32
N LEU A 120 -9.64 -49.02 17.62
CA LEU A 120 -8.98 -49.86 16.62
C LEU A 120 -9.97 -50.55 15.67
N LEU A 121 -11.12 -51.00 16.19
CA LEU A 121 -12.16 -51.65 15.40
C LEU A 121 -12.92 -50.64 14.54
N ASP A 122 -13.27 -49.47 15.07
CA ASP A 122 -13.93 -48.40 14.32
C ASP A 122 -13.05 -47.88 13.18
N GLU A 123 -11.76 -47.61 13.44
CA GLU A 123 -10.79 -47.16 12.42
C GLU A 123 -10.56 -48.23 11.34
N ALA A 124 -10.46 -49.51 11.72
CA ALA A 124 -10.34 -50.60 10.78
C ALA A 124 -11.63 -50.80 9.94
N MET A 125 -12.81 -50.73 10.55
CA MET A 125 -14.09 -50.91 9.86
C MET A 125 -14.44 -49.73 8.94
N ALA A 126 -14.19 -48.49 9.36
CA ALA A 126 -14.33 -47.32 8.50
C ALA A 126 -13.44 -47.44 7.25
N CYS A 127 -12.16 -47.80 7.43
CA CYS A 127 -11.23 -48.02 6.33
C CYS A 127 -11.61 -49.22 5.43
N LEU A 128 -12.32 -50.23 5.95
CA LEU A 128 -12.81 -51.37 5.15
C LEU A 128 -14.02 -51.04 4.29
N LEU A 129 -14.96 -50.26 4.83
CA LEU A 129 -16.12 -49.77 4.09
C LEU A 129 -15.71 -48.76 3.01
N GLU A 130 -14.68 -47.95 3.29
CA GLU A 130 -14.00 -47.09 2.30
C GLU A 130 -13.23 -47.91 1.24
N ASP A 131 -12.42 -48.91 1.60
CA ASP A 131 -11.55 -49.58 0.61
C ASP A 131 -12.25 -50.70 -0.20
N MET A 132 -13.41 -51.21 0.25
CA MET A 132 -14.12 -52.31 -0.44
C MET A 132 -15.67 -52.23 -0.39
N PRO A 133 -16.33 -51.12 -0.78
CA PRO A 133 -17.79 -50.98 -0.69
C PRO A 133 -18.54 -52.13 -1.38
N GLY A 134 -18.09 -52.52 -2.57
CA GLY A 134 -18.66 -53.62 -3.37
C GLY A 134 -18.46 -55.03 -2.82
N ASN A 135 -17.71 -55.22 -1.72
CA ASN A 135 -17.57 -56.53 -1.06
C ASN A 135 -18.37 -56.66 0.24
N PHE A 136 -19.01 -55.57 0.69
CA PHE A 136 -19.90 -55.55 1.86
C PHE A 136 -21.39 -55.47 1.45
N TYR A 137 -21.77 -55.94 0.26
CA TYR A 137 -23.17 -55.95 -0.20
C TYR A 137 -24.09 -56.87 0.63
N TRP A 138 -23.51 -57.86 1.32
CA TRP A 138 -24.20 -58.83 2.19
C TRP A 138 -24.23 -58.41 3.66
N TYR A 139 -23.58 -57.29 4.00
CA TYR A 139 -23.35 -56.81 5.36
C TYR A 139 -24.34 -55.70 5.75
N ASP A 140 -24.92 -55.83 6.93
CA ASP A 140 -25.85 -54.86 7.52
C ASP A 140 -25.09 -53.64 8.03
N LYS A 141 -25.43 -52.47 7.48
CA LYS A 141 -24.77 -51.19 7.75
C LYS A 141 -25.58 -50.29 8.68
N ASP A 142 -26.86 -50.61 8.88
CA ASP A 142 -27.84 -49.73 9.56
C ASP A 142 -28.17 -50.21 10.98
N GLY A 143 -27.78 -51.43 11.36
CA GLY A 143 -27.94 -52.01 12.70
C GLY A 143 -26.77 -51.80 13.68
N GLU A 144 -26.71 -52.64 14.74
CA GLU A 144 -25.49 -52.83 15.56
C GLU A 144 -24.44 -53.58 14.72
N ALA A 145 -23.84 -52.86 13.78
CA ALA A 145 -23.26 -53.41 12.55
C ALA A 145 -22.15 -54.45 12.79
N TYR A 146 -21.37 -54.31 13.87
CA TYR A 146 -20.43 -55.34 14.28
C TYR A 146 -20.32 -55.48 15.82
N VAL A 147 -19.92 -56.67 16.27
CA VAL A 147 -19.57 -56.94 17.68
C VAL A 147 -18.11 -57.31 17.79
N GLY A 148 -17.38 -56.62 18.68
CA GLY A 148 -15.99 -56.89 19.01
C GLY A 148 -15.84 -57.56 20.37
N GLU A 149 -15.35 -58.80 20.38
CA GLU A 149 -14.93 -59.52 21.58
C GLU A 149 -13.40 -59.68 21.59
N TRP A 150 -12.77 -59.86 22.75
CA TRP A 150 -11.34 -60.16 22.82
C TRP A 150 -10.99 -61.05 24.00
N ALA A 151 -9.94 -61.84 23.84
CA ALA A 151 -9.36 -62.66 24.88
C ALA A 151 -8.13 -61.97 25.49
N SER A 152 -8.01 -62.05 26.80
CA SER A 152 -6.85 -61.54 27.55
C SER A 152 -6.56 -62.45 28.74
N ASP A 153 -5.42 -63.14 28.70
CA ASP A 153 -4.93 -63.91 29.85
C ASP A 153 -4.10 -63.02 30.79
N GLU A 154 -3.46 -61.97 30.25
CA GLU A 154 -3.01 -60.74 30.94
C GLU A 154 -2.72 -59.66 29.86
N ASN A 155 -2.08 -58.54 30.18
CA ASN A 155 -1.74 -57.50 29.20
C ASN A 155 -0.42 -57.87 28.46
N PRO A 156 -0.36 -57.98 27.11
CA PRO A 156 -1.30 -57.51 26.09
C PRO A 156 -2.39 -58.52 25.65
N VAL A 157 -3.42 -58.01 24.98
CA VAL A 157 -4.51 -58.78 24.35
C VAL A 157 -3.96 -59.89 23.44
N SER A 158 -4.45 -61.13 23.57
CA SER A 158 -3.95 -62.26 22.78
C SER A 158 -4.67 -62.41 21.43
N SER A 159 -5.99 -62.18 21.39
CA SER A 159 -6.81 -62.21 20.18
C SER A 159 -8.07 -61.33 20.26
N ILE A 160 -8.53 -60.82 19.12
CA ILE A 160 -9.79 -60.10 18.94
C ILE A 160 -10.68 -60.91 17.99
N THR A 161 -11.97 -61.03 18.30
CA THR A 161 -13.00 -61.62 17.44
C THR A 161 -13.98 -60.53 16.99
N VAL A 162 -14.14 -60.38 15.68
CA VAL A 162 -15.08 -59.44 15.05
C VAL A 162 -16.23 -60.23 14.43
N SER A 163 -17.47 -59.92 14.80
CA SER A 163 -18.68 -60.53 14.26
C SER A 163 -19.44 -59.49 13.44
N LEU A 164 -19.53 -59.68 12.12
CA LEU A 164 -20.17 -58.76 11.19
C LEU A 164 -21.62 -59.19 10.92
N ALA A 165 -22.59 -58.32 11.21
CA ALA A 165 -24.01 -58.61 10.97
C ALA A 165 -24.28 -58.85 9.48
N VAL A 166 -24.93 -59.97 9.15
CA VAL A 166 -25.33 -60.30 7.78
C VAL A 166 -26.74 -59.77 7.56
N LEU A 167 -26.96 -59.06 6.44
CA LEU A 167 -28.30 -58.61 6.03
C LEU A 167 -29.27 -59.80 6.00
N PRO A 168 -30.49 -59.69 6.56
CA PRO A 168 -31.45 -60.81 6.71
C PRO A 168 -31.67 -61.67 5.45
N GLU A 169 -31.49 -61.08 4.28
CA GLU A 169 -31.76 -61.69 2.99
C GLU A 169 -30.55 -62.45 2.45
N TYR A 170 -29.32 -62.04 2.80
CA TYR A 170 -28.12 -62.85 2.64
C TYR A 170 -27.86 -63.76 3.83
N GLN A 171 -28.65 -63.66 4.90
CA GLN A 171 -28.51 -64.46 6.11
C GLN A 171 -28.96 -65.91 5.88
N SER A 172 -28.26 -66.86 6.50
CA SER A 172 -28.77 -68.21 6.74
C SER A 172 -29.75 -68.19 7.91
N LEU A 173 -30.78 -69.05 7.89
CA LEU A 173 -31.90 -69.05 8.85
C LEU A 173 -31.50 -69.22 10.33
N ASP A 174 -30.27 -69.66 10.62
CA ASP A 174 -29.83 -70.11 11.95
C ASP A 174 -28.95 -69.12 12.74
N SER A 175 -28.48 -68.01 12.15
CA SER A 175 -27.52 -67.09 12.81
C SER A 175 -27.39 -65.72 12.14
N LEU A 176 -27.37 -64.64 12.93
CA LEU A 176 -27.16 -63.24 12.49
C LEU A 176 -25.80 -63.01 11.83
N TYR A 177 -24.80 -63.85 12.16
CA TYR A 177 -23.42 -63.73 11.68
C TYR A 177 -23.05 -64.84 10.68
N THR A 178 -24.03 -65.38 9.96
CA THR A 178 -23.82 -66.46 8.97
C THR A 178 -24.54 -66.16 7.67
N ALA A 179 -23.79 -66.06 6.58
CA ALA A 179 -24.28 -65.80 5.23
C ALA A 179 -24.60 -67.08 4.44
N ASP A 180 -25.70 -67.02 3.69
CA ASP A 180 -26.09 -67.97 2.66
C ASP A 180 -25.16 -67.82 1.45
N THR A 181 -24.19 -68.73 1.38
CA THR A 181 -23.20 -68.79 0.30
C THR A 181 -23.78 -69.00 -1.10
N ALA A 182 -25.02 -69.49 -1.24
CA ALA A 182 -25.65 -69.61 -2.54
C ALA A 182 -26.12 -68.25 -3.05
N LYS A 183 -26.71 -67.43 -2.17
CA LYS A 183 -27.17 -66.06 -2.50
C LYS A 183 -26.02 -65.11 -2.76
N THR A 184 -24.96 -65.12 -1.94
CA THR A 184 -23.78 -64.27 -2.19
C THR A 184 -23.07 -64.66 -3.48
N LYS A 185 -22.94 -65.96 -3.76
CA LYS A 185 -22.40 -66.45 -5.04
C LYS A 185 -23.23 -66.02 -6.26
N ALA A 186 -24.55 -65.95 -6.13
CA ALA A 186 -25.45 -65.53 -7.20
C ALA A 186 -25.44 -64.01 -7.44
N ALA A 187 -25.28 -63.19 -6.39
CA ALA A 187 -25.23 -61.72 -6.51
C ALA A 187 -23.90 -61.20 -7.09
N LYS A 188 -22.80 -61.94 -6.91
CA LYS A 188 -21.44 -61.49 -7.27
C LYS A 188 -21.26 -61.04 -8.75
N PRO A 189 -21.80 -61.73 -9.78
CA PRO A 189 -21.63 -61.30 -11.18
C PRO A 189 -22.33 -59.97 -11.49
N ALA A 190 -23.48 -59.70 -10.88
CA ALA A 190 -24.22 -58.45 -11.05
C ALA A 190 -23.45 -57.27 -10.40
N VAL A 191 -22.92 -57.49 -9.19
CA VAL A 191 -22.02 -56.55 -8.51
C VAL A 191 -20.76 -56.28 -9.34
N ASP A 192 -20.12 -57.30 -9.90
CA ASP A 192 -18.93 -57.15 -10.75
C ASP A 192 -19.24 -56.34 -12.02
N ARG A 193 -20.41 -56.52 -12.62
CA ARG A 193 -20.86 -55.76 -13.79
C ARG A 193 -21.12 -54.30 -13.44
N ALA A 194 -21.76 -54.02 -12.31
CA ALA A 194 -21.99 -52.66 -11.82
C ALA A 194 -20.67 -51.93 -11.53
N LEU A 195 -19.75 -52.56 -10.81
CA LEU A 195 -18.42 -51.98 -10.53
C LEU A 195 -17.57 -51.79 -11.80
N ALA A 196 -17.71 -52.67 -12.80
CA ALA A 196 -17.07 -52.47 -14.10
C ALA A 196 -17.63 -51.25 -14.86
N ILE A 197 -18.92 -50.95 -14.71
CA ILE A 197 -19.54 -49.72 -15.25
C ILE A 197 -19.01 -48.49 -14.51
N VAL A 198 -18.84 -48.53 -13.19
CA VAL A 198 -18.21 -47.44 -12.41
C VAL A 198 -16.79 -47.20 -12.89
N ALA A 199 -15.92 -48.22 -12.87
CA ALA A 199 -14.51 -48.12 -13.26
C ALA A 199 -14.33 -47.63 -14.71
N LYS A 200 -15.18 -48.09 -15.65
CA LYS A 200 -15.20 -47.61 -17.05
C LYS A 200 -15.42 -46.10 -17.18
N ASN A 201 -16.03 -45.46 -16.18
CA ASN A 201 -16.41 -44.05 -16.19
C ASN A 201 -15.68 -43.21 -15.12
N GLU A 202 -14.71 -43.77 -14.38
CA GLU A 202 -14.03 -43.13 -13.24
C GLU A 202 -13.45 -41.73 -13.57
N ASN A 203 -12.84 -41.58 -14.76
CA ASN A 203 -12.12 -40.39 -15.22
C ASN A 203 -13.01 -39.35 -15.94
N LYS A 204 -14.33 -39.50 -15.86
CA LYS A 204 -15.31 -38.56 -16.44
C LYS A 204 -15.78 -37.53 -15.41
N THR A 205 -16.34 -36.41 -15.89
CA THR A 205 -17.06 -35.48 -15.01
C THR A 205 -18.30 -36.14 -14.40
N ASP A 206 -18.79 -35.62 -13.27
CA ASP A 206 -19.94 -36.19 -12.56
C ASP A 206 -21.19 -36.30 -13.45
N TYR A 207 -21.48 -35.27 -14.25
CA TYR A 207 -22.55 -35.29 -15.24
C TYR A 207 -22.38 -36.42 -16.27
N GLU A 208 -21.17 -36.60 -16.81
CA GLU A 208 -20.87 -37.64 -17.79
C GLU A 208 -20.88 -39.05 -17.19
N LYS A 209 -20.54 -39.21 -15.90
CA LYS A 209 -20.72 -40.44 -15.12
C LYS A 209 -22.21 -40.79 -15.01
N LEU A 210 -23.01 -39.87 -14.47
CA LEU A 210 -24.46 -40.03 -14.32
C LEU A 210 -25.15 -40.36 -15.65
N LYS A 211 -24.79 -39.66 -16.73
CA LYS A 211 -25.35 -39.90 -18.08
C LYS A 211 -24.89 -41.24 -18.68
N ALA A 212 -23.68 -41.70 -18.36
CA ALA A 212 -23.25 -43.04 -18.70
C ALA A 212 -24.03 -44.11 -17.91
N TYR A 213 -24.31 -43.90 -16.62
CA TYR A 213 -25.07 -44.83 -15.79
C TYR A 213 -26.52 -44.98 -16.25
N LEU A 214 -27.18 -43.86 -16.62
CA LEU A 214 -28.45 -43.90 -17.36
C LEU A 214 -28.32 -44.80 -18.61
N THR A 215 -27.40 -44.47 -19.50
CA THR A 215 -27.23 -45.15 -20.80
C THR A 215 -26.98 -46.67 -20.65
N GLU A 216 -26.15 -47.07 -19.69
CA GLU A 216 -25.85 -48.48 -19.44
C GLU A 216 -27.06 -49.21 -18.83
N ILE A 217 -27.75 -48.64 -17.84
CA ILE A 217 -28.97 -49.25 -17.25
C ILE A 217 -30.03 -49.48 -18.33
N CYS A 218 -30.32 -48.46 -19.14
CA CYS A 218 -31.27 -48.51 -20.26
C CYS A 218 -30.87 -49.51 -21.37
N THR A 219 -29.60 -49.98 -21.38
CA THR A 219 -29.11 -50.98 -22.33
C THR A 219 -29.22 -52.42 -21.78
N LEU A 220 -29.27 -52.56 -20.45
CA LEU A 220 -29.21 -53.83 -19.74
C LEU A 220 -30.58 -54.33 -19.26
N ALA A 221 -31.42 -53.45 -18.73
CA ALA A 221 -32.77 -53.76 -18.28
C ALA A 221 -33.84 -53.49 -19.33
N SER A 222 -35.06 -53.94 -19.06
CA SER A 222 -36.27 -53.49 -19.76
C SER A 222 -37.45 -53.50 -18.80
N ALA A 223 -38.26 -52.46 -18.84
CA ALA A 223 -39.44 -52.30 -17.99
C ALA A 223 -40.47 -53.40 -18.26
N GLY A 224 -41.07 -53.91 -17.20
CA GLY A 224 -42.22 -54.80 -17.30
C GLY A 224 -43.17 -54.61 -16.13
N GLU A 225 -44.45 -54.78 -16.39
CA GLU A 225 -45.47 -54.75 -15.34
C GLU A 225 -45.56 -56.11 -14.66
N THR A 226 -45.19 -56.18 -13.38
CA THR A 226 -45.62 -57.28 -12.52
C THR A 226 -47.13 -57.12 -12.29
N GLU A 227 -47.92 -57.84 -13.08
CA GLU A 227 -49.39 -57.81 -13.00
C GLU A 227 -49.90 -58.00 -11.57
N SER A 228 -50.87 -57.16 -11.19
CA SER A 228 -52.00 -57.53 -10.34
C SER A 228 -51.74 -58.43 -9.10
N GLY A 229 -51.71 -57.80 -7.93
CA GLY A 229 -52.56 -58.31 -6.84
C GLY A 229 -52.03 -59.47 -6.00
N SER A 230 -50.71 -59.60 -5.84
CA SER A 230 -50.15 -60.19 -4.61
C SER A 230 -48.90 -59.46 -4.17
N ARG A 231 -48.85 -59.08 -2.88
CA ARG A 231 -47.56 -59.03 -2.17
C ARG A 231 -46.86 -60.38 -2.38
N LEU A 232 -45.54 -60.38 -2.58
CA LEU A 232 -44.70 -61.51 -3.07
C LEU A 232 -44.66 -61.55 -4.63
N ALA A 233 -43.54 -61.29 -5.32
CA ALA A 233 -42.15 -61.11 -4.88
C ALA A 233 -42.00 -60.05 -3.78
N SER A 234 -41.22 -60.40 -2.75
CA SER A 234 -41.44 -59.89 -1.39
C SER A 234 -41.00 -58.44 -1.18
N ASP A 235 -41.74 -57.72 -0.33
CA ASP A 235 -41.30 -56.53 0.43
C ASP A 235 -40.14 -56.86 1.43
N THR A 236 -39.40 -57.94 1.19
CA THR A 236 -38.22 -58.44 1.91
C THR A 236 -37.14 -58.88 0.91
N ASP A 237 -37.11 -58.29 -0.28
CA ASP A 237 -35.93 -58.26 -1.13
C ASP A 237 -35.42 -56.80 -1.19
N PRO A 238 -34.28 -56.47 -0.56
CA PRO A 238 -33.71 -55.13 -0.52
C PRO A 238 -32.95 -54.76 -1.80
N TRP A 239 -32.61 -55.71 -2.68
CA TRP A 239 -31.65 -55.47 -3.77
C TRP A 239 -32.17 -55.82 -5.19
N PRO A 240 -33.27 -55.19 -5.64
CA PRO A 240 -33.79 -55.37 -7.00
C PRO A 240 -32.86 -54.84 -8.10
N PHE A 241 -31.75 -54.17 -7.75
CA PHE A 241 -30.72 -53.76 -8.72
C PHE A 241 -29.97 -54.92 -9.38
N ILE A 242 -29.93 -56.09 -8.73
CA ILE A 242 -29.26 -57.29 -9.27
C ILE A 242 -29.87 -57.66 -10.62
N TYR A 243 -31.20 -57.52 -10.75
CA TYR A 243 -31.97 -57.76 -11.97
C TYR A 243 -31.68 -56.79 -13.13
N VAL A 244 -31.01 -55.66 -12.87
CA VAL A 244 -30.50 -54.74 -13.91
C VAL A 244 -29.12 -55.19 -14.41
N PHE A 245 -28.34 -55.90 -13.59
CA PHE A 245 -26.94 -56.24 -13.88
C PHE A 245 -26.68 -57.75 -14.03
N ASP A 246 -27.69 -58.61 -13.92
CA ASP A 246 -27.60 -60.06 -14.10
C ASP A 246 -27.16 -60.47 -15.54
N GLY A 247 -27.46 -59.62 -16.52
CA GLY A 247 -27.15 -59.82 -17.93
C GLY A 247 -28.20 -60.62 -18.70
N ASP A 248 -29.37 -60.91 -18.11
CA ASP A 248 -30.47 -61.61 -18.76
C ASP A 248 -31.55 -60.62 -19.23
N LYS A 249 -31.64 -60.42 -20.55
CA LYS A 249 -32.63 -59.53 -21.17
C LYS A 249 -34.08 -60.02 -21.11
N SER A 250 -34.33 -61.20 -20.53
CA SER A 250 -35.68 -61.68 -20.22
C SER A 250 -36.15 -61.29 -18.81
N THR A 251 -35.24 -60.82 -17.95
CA THR A 251 -35.58 -60.24 -16.64
C THR A 251 -36.28 -58.89 -16.83
N THR A 252 -37.52 -58.78 -16.34
CA THR A 252 -38.26 -57.51 -16.29
C THR A 252 -38.02 -56.80 -14.97
N VAL A 253 -37.83 -55.48 -15.02
CA VAL A 253 -37.47 -54.68 -13.85
C VAL A 253 -38.52 -53.59 -13.60
N GLY A 254 -38.98 -53.48 -12.35
CA GLY A 254 -39.86 -52.38 -11.90
C GLY A 254 -39.08 -51.15 -11.42
N SER A 255 -39.76 -50.03 -11.21
CA SER A 255 -39.15 -48.73 -10.86
C SER A 255 -38.16 -48.80 -9.69
N ARG A 256 -38.48 -49.55 -8.64
CA ARG A 256 -37.59 -49.78 -7.48
C ARG A 256 -36.24 -50.40 -7.88
N GLY A 257 -36.21 -51.27 -8.89
CA GLY A 257 -34.98 -51.89 -9.41
C GLY A 257 -34.13 -50.92 -10.24
N TYR A 258 -34.76 -50.12 -11.09
CA TYR A 258 -34.10 -49.04 -11.83
C TYR A 258 -33.50 -47.99 -10.88
N ALA A 259 -34.28 -47.51 -9.91
CA ALA A 259 -33.83 -46.52 -8.94
C ALA A 259 -32.72 -47.04 -8.02
N ALA A 260 -32.80 -48.29 -7.57
CA ALA A 260 -31.75 -48.95 -6.80
C ALA A 260 -30.47 -49.20 -7.61
N ALA A 261 -30.57 -49.52 -8.90
CA ALA A 261 -29.41 -49.70 -9.78
C ALA A 261 -28.67 -48.40 -10.05
N PHE A 262 -29.40 -47.32 -10.30
CA PHE A 262 -28.80 -46.00 -10.46
C PHE A 262 -28.18 -45.52 -9.15
N GLN A 263 -28.87 -45.70 -8.02
CA GLN A 263 -28.34 -45.39 -6.68
C GLN A 263 -27.05 -46.18 -6.39
N TYR A 264 -27.03 -47.50 -6.65
CA TYR A 264 -25.84 -48.32 -6.40
C TYR A 264 -24.64 -47.88 -7.25
N LEU A 265 -24.85 -47.50 -8.52
CA LEU A 265 -23.77 -46.94 -9.34
C LEU A 265 -23.30 -45.59 -8.79
N CYS A 266 -24.20 -44.73 -8.30
CA CYS A 266 -23.84 -43.49 -7.66
C CYS A 266 -23.03 -43.70 -6.37
N ASP A 267 -23.49 -44.55 -5.46
CA ASP A 267 -22.86 -44.79 -4.15
C ASP A 267 -21.47 -45.44 -4.28
N ALA A 268 -21.26 -46.22 -5.34
CA ALA A 268 -19.98 -46.83 -5.66
C ALA A 268 -19.02 -45.88 -6.41
N SER A 269 -19.43 -44.65 -6.74
CA SER A 269 -18.66 -43.70 -7.55
C SER A 269 -18.08 -42.55 -6.72
N ASP A 270 -16.85 -42.16 -7.01
CA ASP A 270 -16.32 -40.86 -6.59
C ASP A 270 -16.99 -39.74 -7.39
N PHE A 271 -17.70 -38.86 -6.68
CA PHE A 271 -18.25 -37.61 -7.22
C PHE A 271 -17.62 -36.41 -6.50
N GLU A 272 -17.40 -35.33 -7.23
CA GLU A 272 -16.88 -34.07 -6.67
C GLU A 272 -18.02 -33.16 -6.19
N ASN A 273 -19.11 -33.09 -6.97
CA ASN A 273 -20.23 -32.16 -6.80
C ASN A 273 -21.60 -32.82 -7.02
N ALA A 274 -21.65 -34.15 -7.21
CA ALA A 274 -22.87 -34.94 -7.32
C ALA A 274 -23.16 -35.83 -6.10
N ALA A 275 -24.43 -36.06 -5.82
CA ALA A 275 -24.92 -37.09 -4.90
C ALA A 275 -26.33 -37.55 -5.31
N CYS A 276 -26.59 -38.85 -5.29
CA CYS A 276 -27.88 -39.44 -5.64
C CYS A 276 -28.63 -39.86 -4.38
N TYR A 277 -29.96 -39.78 -4.41
CA TYR A 277 -30.84 -40.20 -3.33
C TYR A 277 -32.06 -40.90 -3.92
N THR A 278 -32.37 -42.12 -3.48
CA THR A 278 -33.63 -42.78 -3.86
C THR A 278 -34.81 -42.07 -3.22
N ALA A 279 -35.89 -41.88 -3.97
CA ALA A 279 -37.16 -41.37 -3.50
C ALA A 279 -38.31 -42.28 -4.00
N ASP A 280 -39.39 -42.31 -3.23
CA ASP A 280 -40.61 -43.06 -3.48
C ASP A 280 -41.86 -42.22 -3.17
N GLY A 281 -42.97 -42.61 -3.78
CA GLY A 281 -44.22 -41.86 -3.71
C GLY A 281 -45.17 -42.25 -4.83
N GLU A 282 -46.06 -41.35 -5.20
CA GLU A 282 -47.09 -41.57 -6.22
C GLU A 282 -46.82 -40.71 -7.45
N VAL A 283 -47.03 -41.29 -8.64
CA VAL A 283 -46.92 -40.59 -9.92
C VAL A 283 -48.26 -40.52 -10.62
N SER A 284 -48.55 -39.42 -11.31
CA SER A 284 -49.82 -39.21 -12.04
C SER A 284 -49.63 -38.36 -13.30
N GLY A 285 -50.66 -38.30 -14.16
CA GLY A 285 -50.67 -37.49 -15.38
C GLY A 285 -50.54 -38.34 -16.65
N ALA A 286 -49.42 -38.22 -17.35
CA ALA A 286 -49.11 -39.00 -18.56
C ALA A 286 -48.77 -40.49 -18.28
N VAL A 287 -48.80 -40.90 -17.02
CA VAL A 287 -48.64 -42.28 -16.53
C VAL A 287 -49.83 -42.65 -15.64
N GLU A 288 -50.14 -43.95 -15.54
CA GLU A 288 -51.18 -44.43 -14.63
C GLU A 288 -50.82 -44.18 -13.16
N GLU A 289 -51.82 -43.81 -12.36
CA GLU A 289 -51.66 -43.46 -10.95
C GLU A 289 -51.23 -44.68 -10.12
N LYS A 290 -49.95 -44.70 -9.70
CA LYS A 290 -49.37 -45.81 -8.94
C LYS A 290 -48.18 -45.38 -8.08
N GLY A 291 -47.88 -46.21 -7.08
CA GLY A 291 -46.65 -46.12 -6.30
C GLY A 291 -45.42 -46.35 -7.18
N HIS A 292 -44.41 -45.49 -7.07
CA HIS A 292 -43.25 -45.45 -7.96
C HIS A 292 -41.97 -45.09 -7.20
N TYR A 293 -40.82 -45.37 -7.81
CA TYR A 293 -39.49 -45.09 -7.27
C TYR A 293 -38.63 -44.40 -8.32
N TRP A 294 -37.90 -43.37 -7.91
CA TRP A 294 -37.01 -42.60 -8.76
C TRP A 294 -35.78 -42.15 -7.95
N ASN A 295 -34.87 -41.41 -8.58
CA ASN A 295 -33.75 -40.78 -7.89
C ASN A 295 -33.88 -39.25 -7.92
N ILE A 296 -33.43 -38.62 -6.85
CA ILE A 296 -33.11 -37.20 -6.80
C ILE A 296 -31.59 -37.10 -6.91
N VAL A 297 -31.09 -36.41 -7.92
CA VAL A 297 -29.66 -36.15 -8.05
C VAL A 297 -29.41 -34.70 -7.68
N ARG A 298 -28.64 -34.51 -6.61
CA ARG A 298 -28.05 -33.22 -6.31
C ARG A 298 -26.78 -33.07 -7.14
N LEU A 299 -26.69 -32.05 -7.98
CA LEU A 299 -25.56 -31.76 -8.85
C LEU A 299 -25.29 -30.26 -8.83
N GLU A 300 -24.02 -29.86 -8.62
CA GLU A 300 -23.59 -28.45 -8.56
C GLU A 300 -24.41 -27.59 -7.57
N GLY A 301 -24.90 -28.23 -6.49
CA GLY A 301 -25.64 -27.59 -5.40
C GLY A 301 -27.17 -27.64 -5.51
N SER A 302 -27.72 -27.81 -6.72
CA SER A 302 -29.15 -27.93 -7.03
C SER A 302 -29.61 -29.38 -7.09
N SER A 303 -30.90 -29.65 -6.85
CA SER A 303 -31.49 -30.98 -6.99
C SER A 303 -32.30 -31.11 -8.29
N TYR A 304 -32.22 -32.27 -8.92
CA TYR A 304 -32.91 -32.60 -10.17
C TYR A 304 -33.56 -33.97 -10.08
N LEU A 305 -34.66 -34.18 -10.81
CA LEU A 305 -35.30 -35.49 -10.87
C LEU A 305 -34.59 -36.38 -11.90
N VAL A 306 -34.39 -37.65 -11.55
CA VAL A 306 -33.90 -38.70 -12.44
C VAL A 306 -34.85 -39.90 -12.34
N ASP A 307 -35.66 -40.11 -13.37
CA ASP A 307 -36.46 -41.32 -13.55
C ASP A 307 -35.86 -42.19 -14.65
N VAL A 308 -35.07 -43.18 -14.23
CA VAL A 308 -34.35 -44.07 -15.15
C VAL A 308 -35.29 -45.08 -15.81
N MET A 309 -36.45 -45.40 -15.21
CA MET A 309 -37.38 -46.38 -15.80
C MET A 309 -37.99 -45.85 -17.10
N ASN A 310 -38.14 -44.53 -17.22
CA ASN A 310 -38.78 -43.89 -18.37
C ASN A 310 -37.86 -43.70 -19.60
N CYS A 311 -36.64 -44.27 -19.60
CA CYS A 311 -35.77 -44.24 -20.79
C CYS A 311 -36.12 -45.29 -21.85
N ASP A 312 -36.95 -46.28 -21.50
CA ASP A 312 -37.33 -47.36 -22.42
C ASP A 312 -38.18 -46.86 -23.60
N THR A 313 -38.00 -47.49 -24.77
CA THR A 313 -38.60 -47.00 -26.02
C THR A 313 -40.13 -47.07 -25.98
N GLY A 314 -40.77 -45.90 -25.98
CA GLY A 314 -42.23 -45.75 -25.90
C GLY A 314 -42.75 -45.30 -24.54
N ALA A 315 -41.90 -45.21 -23.52
CA ALA A 315 -42.28 -44.62 -22.24
C ALA A 315 -42.43 -43.08 -22.34
N PRO A 316 -43.37 -42.46 -21.60
CA PRO A 316 -43.48 -41.00 -21.52
C PRO A 316 -42.19 -40.35 -20.99
N GLY A 317 -41.57 -39.50 -21.83
CA GLY A 317 -40.30 -38.84 -21.53
C GLY A 317 -39.05 -39.55 -22.06
N ALA A 318 -39.19 -40.68 -22.75
CA ALA A 318 -38.06 -41.39 -23.33
C ALA A 318 -37.34 -40.57 -24.43
N PRO A 319 -36.01 -40.74 -24.61
CA PRO A 319 -35.12 -41.58 -23.81
C PRO A 319 -34.52 -40.88 -22.58
N ASP A 320 -34.56 -39.54 -22.51
CA ASP A 320 -33.81 -38.78 -21.49
C ASP A 320 -34.50 -37.48 -20.99
N GLN A 321 -35.77 -37.23 -21.28
CA GLN A 321 -36.46 -36.00 -20.81
C GLN A 321 -36.68 -35.96 -19.29
N LEU A 322 -36.61 -37.11 -18.62
CA LEU A 322 -36.71 -37.27 -17.17
C LEU A 322 -35.34 -37.51 -16.50
N PHE A 323 -34.23 -37.25 -17.20
CA PHE A 323 -32.88 -37.32 -16.64
C PHE A 323 -32.34 -35.92 -16.32
N LEU A 324 -32.05 -35.69 -15.03
CA LEU A 324 -31.68 -34.38 -14.47
C LEU A 324 -32.69 -33.28 -14.82
N ALA A 325 -33.97 -33.68 -14.83
CA ALA A 325 -35.09 -32.84 -15.20
C ALA A 325 -35.37 -31.77 -14.15
N GLY A 326 -35.73 -30.58 -14.63
CA GLY A 326 -36.35 -29.54 -13.82
C GLY A 326 -37.84 -29.77 -13.70
N ALA A 327 -38.43 -29.34 -12.59
CA ALA A 327 -39.84 -29.53 -12.29
C ALA A 327 -40.44 -28.32 -11.58
N GLU A 328 -41.68 -27.97 -11.93
CA GLU A 328 -42.45 -26.94 -11.24
C GLU A 328 -43.28 -27.58 -10.13
N GLY A 329 -43.28 -27.00 -8.92
CA GLY A 329 -44.07 -27.53 -7.81
C GLY A 329 -43.42 -27.36 -6.44
N SER A 330 -43.78 -28.23 -5.50
CA SER A 330 -43.35 -28.17 -4.11
C SER A 330 -43.23 -29.58 -3.50
N VAL A 331 -42.42 -29.72 -2.45
CA VAL A 331 -42.29 -31.00 -1.70
C VAL A 331 -43.63 -31.43 -1.08
N GLN A 332 -44.56 -30.50 -0.84
CA GLN A 332 -45.87 -30.76 -0.23
C GLN A 332 -46.94 -31.12 -1.27
N ASP A 333 -46.89 -30.50 -2.45
CA ASP A 333 -47.96 -30.57 -3.47
C ASP A 333 -47.54 -31.40 -4.70
N GLY A 334 -46.35 -32.00 -4.66
CA GLY A 334 -45.73 -32.69 -5.78
C GLY A 334 -44.98 -31.77 -6.74
N TYR A 335 -44.24 -32.40 -7.65
CA TYR A 335 -43.47 -31.74 -8.71
C TYR A 335 -43.91 -32.22 -10.08
N THR A 336 -44.34 -31.28 -10.93
CA THR A 336 -44.82 -31.53 -12.29
C THR A 336 -43.71 -31.24 -13.31
N ILE A 337 -43.47 -32.20 -14.20
CA ILE A 337 -42.54 -32.08 -15.34
C ILE A 337 -43.36 -32.10 -16.63
N SER A 338 -43.16 -31.10 -17.50
CA SER A 338 -43.80 -31.06 -18.82
C SER A 338 -42.98 -31.84 -19.85
N LEU A 339 -43.65 -32.72 -20.60
CA LEU A 339 -43.08 -33.59 -21.63
C LEU A 339 -43.47 -33.09 -23.02
N ASN A 340 -42.49 -33.00 -23.93
CA ASN A 340 -42.67 -32.51 -25.30
C ASN A 340 -43.34 -31.11 -25.41
N LYS A 341 -43.61 -30.64 -26.63
CA LYS A 341 -44.30 -29.35 -26.88
C LYS A 341 -45.83 -29.44 -26.80
N ASP A 342 -46.38 -30.64 -26.67
CA ASP A 342 -47.82 -30.92 -26.79
C ASP A 342 -48.57 -30.94 -25.44
N ARG A 343 -47.87 -30.63 -24.33
CA ARG A 343 -48.37 -30.42 -22.96
C ARG A 343 -48.83 -31.67 -22.19
N ASP A 344 -48.28 -32.83 -22.51
CA ASP A 344 -48.30 -33.95 -21.57
C ASP A 344 -47.41 -33.61 -20.37
N SER A 345 -47.74 -34.12 -19.18
CA SER A 345 -46.95 -33.89 -17.98
C SER A 345 -47.07 -35.04 -16.99
N ILE A 346 -46.04 -35.23 -16.16
CA ILE A 346 -46.05 -36.18 -15.05
C ILE A 346 -45.85 -35.39 -13.76
N THR A 347 -46.67 -35.68 -12.74
CA THR A 347 -46.50 -35.16 -11.38
C THR A 347 -45.97 -36.27 -10.49
N TYR A 348 -44.95 -35.95 -9.68
CA TYR A 348 -44.34 -36.82 -8.68
C TYR A 348 -44.64 -36.29 -7.27
N GLU A 349 -45.40 -37.03 -6.47
CA GLU A 349 -45.77 -36.70 -5.09
C GLU A 349 -45.01 -37.59 -4.10
N TYR A 350 -44.27 -37.00 -3.16
CA TYR A 350 -43.44 -37.75 -2.20
C TYR A 350 -44.24 -38.32 -1.04
N TYR A 351 -43.89 -39.54 -0.58
CA TYR A 351 -44.40 -40.03 0.69
C TYR A 351 -43.86 -39.21 1.88
N THR A 352 -44.77 -38.91 2.82
CA THR A 352 -44.55 -37.91 3.89
C THR A 352 -43.30 -38.16 4.74
N TYR A 353 -42.84 -39.41 4.90
CA TYR A 353 -41.67 -39.74 5.69
C TYR A 353 -40.36 -39.20 5.09
N LEU A 354 -40.23 -39.17 3.75
CA LEU A 354 -39.06 -38.64 3.06
C LEU A 354 -38.78 -37.17 3.39
N SER A 355 -39.83 -36.38 3.64
CA SER A 355 -39.68 -34.97 3.98
C SER A 355 -38.87 -34.74 5.26
N ASN A 356 -38.92 -35.69 6.21
CA ASN A 356 -38.14 -35.65 7.44
C ASN A 356 -36.70 -36.16 7.24
N THR A 357 -36.49 -37.11 6.33
CA THR A 357 -35.19 -37.76 6.10
C THR A 357 -34.31 -37.01 5.11
N LEU A 358 -34.87 -36.55 3.98
CA LEU A 358 -34.15 -35.94 2.86
C LEU A 358 -34.31 -34.40 2.82
N GLY A 359 -35.36 -33.85 3.43
CA GLY A 359 -35.50 -32.42 3.70
C GLY A 359 -35.29 -31.51 2.48
N SER A 360 -34.18 -30.75 2.46
CA SER A 360 -33.86 -29.83 1.35
C SER A 360 -33.47 -30.53 0.06
N VAL A 361 -33.08 -31.81 0.07
CA VAL A 361 -32.73 -32.58 -1.14
C VAL A 361 -33.93 -32.67 -2.07
N LEU A 362 -35.15 -32.83 -1.55
CA LEU A 362 -36.38 -32.96 -2.34
C LEU A 362 -36.80 -31.69 -3.09
N ARG A 363 -36.12 -30.55 -2.88
CA ARG A 363 -36.44 -29.27 -3.50
C ARG A 363 -35.82 -29.17 -4.89
N LEU A 364 -36.59 -29.57 -5.91
CA LEU A 364 -36.12 -29.60 -7.29
C LEU A 364 -35.89 -28.19 -7.87
N SER A 365 -34.91 -28.10 -8.77
CA SER A 365 -34.73 -26.99 -9.70
C SER A 365 -35.94 -26.89 -10.63
N PRO A 366 -36.47 -25.69 -10.93
CA PRO A 366 -37.49 -25.52 -11.97
C PRO A 366 -36.91 -25.62 -13.40
N TYR A 367 -35.58 -25.67 -13.55
CA TYR A 367 -34.89 -25.79 -14.83
C TYR A 367 -34.12 -27.11 -14.92
N THR A 368 -34.21 -27.80 -16.06
CA THR A 368 -33.39 -28.99 -16.38
C THR A 368 -31.90 -28.65 -16.40
N TYR A 369 -31.06 -29.56 -15.92
CA TYR A 369 -29.61 -29.37 -15.86
C TYR A 369 -29.01 -29.17 -17.26
N LEU A 370 -28.15 -28.16 -17.40
CA LEU A 370 -27.38 -27.90 -18.62
C LEU A 370 -25.90 -28.19 -18.38
N SER A 371 -25.27 -28.92 -19.30
CA SER A 371 -23.84 -29.17 -19.21
C SER A 371 -23.02 -27.86 -19.34
N PRO A 372 -21.79 -27.77 -18.80
CA PRO A 372 -20.95 -26.57 -18.92
C PRO A 372 -20.63 -26.12 -20.36
N GLU A 373 -20.74 -27.00 -21.36
CA GLU A 373 -20.67 -26.59 -22.77
C GLU A 373 -22.00 -26.00 -23.25
N ASP A 374 -23.14 -26.57 -22.84
CA ASP A 374 -24.47 -26.09 -23.19
C ASP A 374 -24.83 -24.73 -22.59
N THR A 375 -24.26 -24.37 -21.43
CA THR A 375 -24.45 -23.04 -20.81
C THR A 375 -23.70 -21.91 -21.54
N LYS A 376 -22.85 -22.20 -22.54
CA LYS A 376 -22.13 -21.18 -23.29
C LYS A 376 -23.02 -20.54 -24.36
N LEU A 377 -23.27 -19.24 -24.19
CA LEU A 377 -24.09 -18.44 -25.08
C LEU A 377 -23.31 -17.85 -26.27
N ARG A 378 -23.99 -17.74 -27.41
CA ARG A 378 -23.61 -16.89 -28.53
C ARG A 378 -24.65 -15.77 -28.65
N VAL A 379 -24.20 -14.54 -28.49
CA VAL A 379 -25.09 -13.36 -28.47
C VAL A 379 -24.88 -12.51 -29.72
N THR A 380 -25.97 -12.20 -30.41
CA THR A 380 -26.03 -11.17 -31.44
C THR A 380 -26.42 -9.87 -30.78
N ALA A 381 -25.59 -8.83 -30.92
CA ALA A 381 -25.81 -7.54 -30.27
C ALA A 381 -27.16 -6.90 -30.69
N PRO A 382 -27.83 -6.18 -29.77
CA PRO A 382 -29.01 -5.39 -30.09
C PRO A 382 -28.62 -4.15 -30.90
N THR A 383 -29.61 -3.52 -31.54
CA THR A 383 -29.45 -2.19 -32.14
C THR A 383 -29.97 -1.12 -31.20
N ALA A 384 -29.36 0.06 -31.22
CA ALA A 384 -29.83 1.22 -30.48
C ALA A 384 -30.52 2.23 -31.41
N GLY A 385 -31.59 2.85 -30.92
CA GLY A 385 -32.20 4.03 -31.54
C GLY A 385 -31.29 5.27 -31.52
N GLU A 386 -31.73 6.33 -32.20
CA GLU A 386 -31.04 7.63 -32.12
C GLU A 386 -31.42 8.38 -30.84
N VAL A 387 -30.44 9.00 -30.19
CA VAL A 387 -30.61 9.81 -28.95
C VAL A 387 -30.08 11.23 -29.17
N THR A 388 -30.40 12.18 -28.30
CA THR A 388 -29.82 13.55 -28.36
C THR A 388 -28.74 13.71 -27.30
N PHE A 389 -27.71 14.53 -27.59
CA PHE A 389 -26.63 14.82 -26.64
C PHE A 389 -27.17 15.32 -25.29
N GLY A 390 -26.87 14.60 -24.20
CA GLY A 390 -27.34 14.94 -22.85
C GLY A 390 -28.74 14.44 -22.49
N ASP A 391 -29.33 13.55 -23.29
CA ASP A 391 -30.49 12.76 -22.86
C ASP A 391 -30.04 11.68 -21.84
N PRO A 392 -30.90 11.30 -20.87
CA PRO A 392 -30.56 10.27 -19.88
C PRO A 392 -30.43 8.90 -20.54
N VAL A 393 -29.54 8.05 -20.01
CA VAL A 393 -29.44 6.65 -20.47
C VAL A 393 -30.72 5.89 -20.13
N ASP A 394 -31.25 5.19 -21.13
CA ASP A 394 -32.49 4.42 -21.10
C ASP A 394 -32.29 3.10 -21.88
N ASP A 395 -32.63 1.98 -21.24
CA ASP A 395 -32.60 0.65 -21.85
C ASP A 395 -33.66 0.51 -22.96
N GLY A 396 -34.74 1.30 -22.91
CA GLY A 396 -35.79 1.33 -23.94
C GLY A 396 -35.34 1.81 -25.31
N VAL A 397 -34.09 2.31 -25.43
CA VAL A 397 -33.44 2.64 -26.71
C VAL A 397 -32.88 1.39 -27.41
N LEU A 398 -32.66 0.29 -26.68
CA LEU A 398 -32.19 -0.99 -27.22
C LEU A 398 -33.37 -1.78 -27.83
N SER A 399 -33.13 -2.38 -28.99
CA SER A 399 -34.12 -3.21 -29.68
C SER A 399 -33.47 -4.33 -30.49
N GLY A 400 -34.16 -5.47 -30.62
CA GLY A 400 -33.60 -6.67 -31.24
C GLY A 400 -32.47 -7.28 -30.40
N GLY A 401 -31.50 -7.89 -31.09
CA GLY A 401 -30.53 -8.79 -30.46
C GLY A 401 -31.12 -10.18 -30.20
N THR A 402 -30.25 -11.19 -30.09
CA THR A 402 -30.65 -12.58 -29.78
C THR A 402 -29.55 -13.28 -29.01
N ALA A 403 -29.91 -14.27 -28.18
CA ALA A 403 -28.98 -15.23 -27.61
C ALA A 403 -29.39 -16.65 -28.01
N VAL A 404 -28.39 -17.47 -28.32
CA VAL A 404 -28.56 -18.92 -28.51
C VAL A 404 -27.51 -19.69 -27.72
N ASN A 405 -27.85 -20.90 -27.27
CA ASN A 405 -26.88 -21.83 -26.69
C ASN A 405 -25.96 -22.43 -27.78
N GLN A 406 -25.04 -23.33 -27.41
CA GLN A 406 -24.18 -24.02 -28.40
C GLN A 406 -24.94 -24.90 -29.41
N LYS A 407 -26.10 -25.44 -29.04
CA LYS A 407 -26.95 -26.27 -29.91
C LYS A 407 -27.76 -25.44 -30.92
N GLY A 408 -27.82 -24.12 -30.72
CA GLY A 408 -28.59 -23.18 -31.55
C GLY A 408 -30.01 -22.94 -31.06
N ASP A 409 -30.37 -23.45 -29.87
CA ASP A 409 -31.67 -23.17 -29.26
C ASP A 409 -31.72 -21.71 -28.76
N PRO A 410 -32.83 -20.98 -28.96
CA PRO A 410 -33.03 -19.65 -28.38
C PRO A 410 -32.93 -19.66 -26.86
N VAL A 411 -32.31 -18.63 -26.30
CA VAL A 411 -32.27 -18.38 -24.85
C VAL A 411 -32.91 -17.03 -24.58
N ASP A 412 -34.03 -17.04 -23.86
CA ASP A 412 -34.78 -15.85 -23.48
C ASP A 412 -34.07 -15.05 -22.38
N GLY A 413 -34.27 -13.74 -22.39
CA GLY A 413 -33.62 -12.78 -21.49
C GLY A 413 -33.74 -11.35 -21.99
N ILE A 414 -33.10 -10.43 -21.28
CA ILE A 414 -33.18 -8.98 -21.55
C ILE A 414 -31.81 -8.37 -21.89
N PHE A 415 -31.81 -7.38 -22.78
CA PHE A 415 -30.67 -6.50 -23.02
C PHE A 415 -30.84 -5.20 -22.24
N THR A 416 -29.79 -4.80 -21.52
CA THR A 416 -29.70 -3.52 -20.80
C THR A 416 -28.34 -2.88 -21.08
N TRP A 417 -28.19 -1.58 -20.84
CA TRP A 417 -26.87 -0.96 -20.77
C TRP A 417 -26.08 -1.50 -19.56
N ALA A 418 -24.76 -1.58 -19.68
CA ALA A 418 -23.92 -1.96 -18.54
C ALA A 418 -23.98 -0.90 -17.43
N ASP A 419 -23.84 -1.32 -16.15
CA ASP A 419 -23.88 -0.45 -14.96
C ASP A 419 -22.95 0.78 -15.04
N GLU A 420 -21.89 0.70 -15.86
CA GLU A 420 -20.90 1.76 -16.10
C GLU A 420 -21.30 2.80 -17.17
N VAL A 421 -22.42 2.60 -17.89
CA VAL A 421 -22.93 3.49 -18.93
C VAL A 421 -23.98 4.44 -18.33
N ASP A 422 -23.52 5.53 -17.73
CA ASP A 422 -24.39 6.60 -17.21
C ASP A 422 -24.57 7.80 -18.17
N PHE A 423 -23.83 7.80 -19.29
CA PHE A 423 -23.83 8.86 -20.30
C PHE A 423 -23.51 8.33 -21.71
N TYR A 424 -24.30 8.72 -22.71
CA TYR A 424 -24.12 8.29 -24.11
C TYR A 424 -22.87 8.87 -24.82
N GLY A 425 -22.18 9.85 -24.21
CA GLY A 425 -21.02 10.52 -24.79
C GLY A 425 -21.37 11.76 -25.65
N ASN A 426 -20.37 12.23 -26.39
CA ASN A 426 -20.48 13.38 -27.30
C ASN A 426 -21.34 13.07 -28.54
N ALA A 427 -21.83 14.11 -29.21
CA ALA A 427 -22.57 13.96 -30.46
C ALA A 427 -21.71 13.31 -31.57
N GLY A 428 -22.30 12.40 -32.34
CA GLY A 428 -21.60 11.51 -33.28
C GLY A 428 -22.05 10.06 -33.12
N THR A 429 -21.20 9.11 -33.53
CA THR A 429 -21.42 7.68 -33.28
C THR A 429 -20.48 7.21 -32.19
N ASN A 430 -21.02 6.75 -31.06
CA ASN A 430 -20.25 6.13 -29.97
C ASN A 430 -20.57 4.64 -29.90
N THR A 431 -19.60 3.84 -29.47
CA THR A 431 -19.81 2.42 -29.15
C THR A 431 -19.85 2.28 -27.64
N LEU A 432 -20.94 1.73 -27.12
CA LEU A 432 -21.20 1.53 -25.69
C LEU A 432 -21.40 0.04 -25.42
N LYS A 433 -21.39 -0.34 -24.14
CA LYS A 433 -21.52 -1.73 -23.72
C LYS A 433 -22.92 -2.03 -23.21
N ALA A 434 -23.54 -3.06 -23.77
CA ALA A 434 -24.74 -3.68 -23.24
C ALA A 434 -24.41 -4.99 -22.51
N VAL A 435 -25.36 -5.44 -21.69
CA VAL A 435 -25.35 -6.73 -21.00
C VAL A 435 -26.60 -7.51 -21.41
N PHE A 436 -26.43 -8.76 -21.81
CA PHE A 436 -27.53 -9.71 -21.94
C PHE A 436 -27.68 -10.49 -20.64
N THR A 437 -28.84 -10.38 -20.00
CA THR A 437 -29.20 -11.13 -18.79
C THR A 437 -30.22 -12.22 -19.15
N PRO A 438 -29.85 -13.51 -19.14
CA PRO A 438 -30.76 -14.62 -19.39
C PRO A 438 -31.82 -14.75 -18.29
N ASP A 439 -33.02 -15.21 -18.65
CA ASP A 439 -34.10 -15.49 -17.69
C ASP A 439 -33.87 -16.79 -16.90
N ASN A 440 -33.15 -17.76 -17.49
CA ASN A 440 -32.71 -18.98 -16.81
C ASN A 440 -31.32 -18.76 -16.17
N PRO A 441 -31.20 -18.80 -14.83
CA PRO A 441 -29.98 -18.45 -14.09
C PRO A 441 -28.85 -19.49 -14.21
N GLN A 442 -29.05 -20.62 -14.90
CA GLN A 442 -27.96 -21.54 -15.26
C GLN A 442 -27.04 -20.95 -16.35
N TYR A 443 -27.54 -19.99 -17.14
CA TYR A 443 -26.72 -19.23 -18.06
C TYR A 443 -26.11 -18.02 -17.34
N SER A 444 -24.80 -17.79 -17.53
CA SER A 444 -24.17 -16.55 -17.06
C SER A 444 -24.57 -15.37 -17.95
N PRO A 445 -24.75 -14.16 -17.39
CA PRO A 445 -24.89 -12.94 -18.19
C PRO A 445 -23.71 -12.75 -19.14
N VAL A 446 -23.99 -12.18 -20.31
CA VAL A 446 -22.95 -11.83 -21.30
C VAL A 446 -22.75 -10.33 -21.27
N GLU A 447 -21.60 -9.92 -20.76
CA GLU A 447 -21.19 -8.52 -20.61
C GLU A 447 -20.41 -8.01 -21.85
N ASP A 448 -20.04 -6.73 -21.84
CA ASP A 448 -19.21 -6.08 -22.88
C ASP A 448 -19.73 -6.19 -24.32
N ILE A 449 -21.04 -6.34 -24.51
CA ILE A 449 -21.67 -6.42 -25.84
C ILE A 449 -21.60 -5.04 -26.49
N ALA A 450 -20.76 -4.89 -27.52
CA ALA A 450 -20.56 -3.63 -28.21
C ALA A 450 -21.79 -3.24 -29.05
N VAL A 451 -22.43 -2.12 -28.69
CA VAL A 451 -23.59 -1.54 -29.39
C VAL A 451 -23.22 -0.14 -29.89
N SER A 452 -23.43 0.13 -31.17
CA SER A 452 -23.25 1.47 -31.75
C SER A 452 -24.51 2.32 -31.56
N VAL A 453 -24.37 3.47 -30.93
CA VAL A 453 -25.41 4.49 -30.73
C VAL A 453 -25.08 5.71 -31.58
N LYS A 454 -26.10 6.32 -32.18
CA LYS A 454 -25.99 7.62 -32.85
C LYS A 454 -26.58 8.72 -31.96
N ILE A 455 -25.73 9.67 -31.58
CA ILE A 455 -26.05 10.81 -30.72
C ILE A 455 -26.17 12.05 -31.60
N ASN A 456 -27.38 12.55 -31.77
CA ASN A 456 -27.67 13.79 -32.48
C ASN A 456 -27.28 15.02 -31.63
N ARG A 457 -26.88 16.11 -32.31
CA ARG A 457 -26.59 17.40 -31.66
C ARG A 457 -27.82 17.96 -30.96
N ARG A 458 -27.64 18.53 -29.76
CA ARG A 458 -28.74 19.17 -29.02
C ARG A 458 -29.02 20.58 -29.57
N PRO A 459 -30.26 20.93 -29.96
CA PRO A 459 -30.59 22.29 -30.38
C PRO A 459 -30.48 23.29 -29.22
N VAL A 460 -29.74 24.37 -29.43
CA VAL A 460 -29.49 25.44 -28.46
C VAL A 460 -29.82 26.78 -29.11
N THR A 461 -30.48 27.67 -28.37
CA THR A 461 -30.69 29.06 -28.78
C THR A 461 -29.73 29.97 -28.02
N VAL A 462 -29.15 30.96 -28.71
CA VAL A 462 -28.27 31.99 -28.15
C VAL A 462 -28.76 33.35 -28.62
N GLU A 463 -28.98 34.28 -27.68
CA GLU A 463 -29.44 35.65 -27.98
C GLU A 463 -28.42 36.64 -27.42
N ALA A 464 -27.80 37.44 -28.30
CA ALA A 464 -26.86 38.47 -27.88
C ALA A 464 -27.58 39.68 -27.28
N GLU A 465 -27.17 40.09 -26.08
CA GLU A 465 -27.78 41.21 -25.39
C GLU A 465 -27.42 42.54 -26.06
N ALA A 466 -28.39 43.45 -26.19
CA ALA A 466 -28.13 44.81 -26.61
C ALA A 466 -27.25 45.56 -25.59
N LYS A 467 -26.35 46.41 -26.09
CA LYS A 467 -25.39 47.21 -25.31
C LYS A 467 -25.35 48.65 -25.81
N THR A 468 -24.85 49.54 -24.97
CA THR A 468 -24.58 50.93 -25.33
C THR A 468 -23.16 51.32 -24.92
N LYS A 469 -22.56 52.32 -25.60
CA LYS A 469 -21.33 52.99 -25.17
C LYS A 469 -21.33 54.45 -25.65
N ALA A 470 -20.53 55.31 -25.03
CA ALA A 470 -20.24 56.64 -25.59
C ALA A 470 -19.13 56.55 -26.65
N TYR A 471 -19.09 57.51 -27.57
CA TYR A 471 -18.02 57.65 -28.57
C TYR A 471 -16.63 57.67 -27.91
N GLY A 472 -15.66 56.97 -28.50
CA GLY A 472 -14.30 56.84 -27.97
C GLY A 472 -14.10 55.75 -26.92
N GLN A 473 -15.15 55.37 -26.18
CA GLN A 473 -15.06 54.33 -25.14
C GLN A 473 -14.68 52.96 -25.72
N PRO A 474 -13.97 52.11 -24.95
CA PRO A 474 -13.78 50.71 -25.31
C PRO A 474 -15.14 50.01 -25.46
N ASP A 475 -15.17 48.94 -26.25
CA ASP A 475 -16.37 48.12 -26.35
C ASP A 475 -16.70 47.46 -25.01
N PRO A 476 -17.99 47.38 -24.62
CA PRO A 476 -18.41 46.63 -23.45
C PRO A 476 -18.16 45.13 -23.66
N VAL A 477 -18.06 44.38 -22.56
CA VAL A 477 -18.01 42.91 -22.63
C VAL A 477 -19.31 42.40 -23.27
N TRP A 478 -19.17 41.67 -24.38
CA TRP A 478 -20.31 41.05 -25.06
C TRP A 478 -20.88 39.92 -24.21
N THR A 479 -22.17 39.99 -23.92
CA THR A 479 -22.91 38.98 -23.18
C THR A 479 -24.08 38.46 -24.01
N TYR A 480 -24.50 37.23 -23.72
CA TYR A 480 -25.62 36.56 -24.35
C TYR A 480 -26.38 35.74 -23.32
N THR A 481 -27.66 35.53 -23.59
CA THR A 481 -28.46 34.51 -22.91
C THR A 481 -28.50 33.25 -23.77
N TYR A 482 -28.77 32.10 -23.16
CA TYR A 482 -28.87 30.82 -23.86
C TYR A 482 -29.91 29.90 -23.22
N ALA A 483 -30.45 28.97 -24.01
CA ALA A 483 -31.35 27.91 -23.53
C ALA A 483 -30.90 26.53 -24.03
N ASN A 484 -31.28 25.47 -23.29
CA ASN A 484 -31.00 24.06 -23.59
C ASN A 484 -29.52 23.63 -23.57
N VAL A 485 -28.60 24.45 -23.06
CA VAL A 485 -27.20 24.04 -22.80
C VAL A 485 -27.16 23.09 -21.59
N ILE A 486 -26.34 22.04 -21.66
CA ILE A 486 -26.21 21.03 -20.62
C ILE A 486 -25.16 21.44 -19.57
N GLN A 487 -25.49 21.22 -18.29
CA GLN A 487 -24.61 21.52 -17.18
C GLN A 487 -23.28 20.75 -17.30
N GLY A 488 -22.15 21.44 -17.13
CA GLY A 488 -20.81 20.87 -17.32
C GLY A 488 -20.26 20.97 -18.75
N TYR A 489 -21.10 21.29 -19.74
CA TYR A 489 -20.71 21.45 -21.15
C TYR A 489 -21.05 22.87 -21.65
N PRO A 490 -20.34 23.91 -21.17
CA PRO A 490 -20.60 25.30 -21.56
C PRO A 490 -20.25 25.56 -23.03
N LEU A 491 -20.90 26.57 -23.62
CA LEU A 491 -20.59 27.02 -24.97
C LEU A 491 -19.19 27.65 -25.04
N THR A 492 -18.45 27.32 -26.10
CA THR A 492 -17.11 27.83 -26.38
C THR A 492 -17.14 28.75 -27.59
N GLY A 493 -16.53 29.93 -27.43
CA GLY A 493 -16.52 31.00 -28.43
C GLY A 493 -16.87 32.35 -27.81
N GLY A 494 -16.86 33.40 -28.63
CA GLY A 494 -17.28 34.74 -28.23
C GLY A 494 -17.99 35.47 -29.37
N LEU A 495 -18.85 36.41 -29.00
CA LEU A 495 -19.52 37.29 -29.94
C LEU A 495 -18.54 38.26 -30.61
N SER A 496 -18.94 38.76 -31.77
CA SER A 496 -18.25 39.84 -32.49
C SER A 496 -19.25 40.94 -32.84
N ARG A 497 -18.83 41.98 -33.58
CA ARG A 497 -19.75 43.01 -34.07
C ARG A 497 -19.31 43.56 -35.42
N VAL A 498 -20.20 44.30 -36.07
CA VAL A 498 -19.87 45.12 -37.24
C VAL A 498 -18.90 46.23 -36.84
N SER A 499 -17.88 46.45 -37.68
CA SER A 499 -16.84 47.47 -37.47
C SER A 499 -17.38 48.90 -37.65
N GLY A 500 -16.93 49.81 -36.78
CA GLY A 500 -17.20 51.24 -36.85
C GLY A 500 -17.26 51.86 -35.46
N GLU A 501 -17.00 53.17 -35.36
CA GLU A 501 -16.87 53.87 -34.07
C GLU A 501 -17.69 55.16 -33.97
N ASN A 502 -18.30 55.65 -35.05
CA ASN A 502 -19.08 56.89 -35.00
C ASN A 502 -20.37 56.69 -34.21
N ALA A 503 -20.98 57.79 -33.73
CA ALA A 503 -22.29 57.71 -33.09
C ALA A 503 -23.34 57.09 -34.06
N GLY A 504 -24.07 56.08 -33.59
CA GLY A 504 -24.97 55.25 -34.39
C GLY A 504 -25.10 53.80 -33.88
N THR A 505 -25.92 52.99 -34.56
CA THR A 505 -26.21 51.60 -34.15
C THR A 505 -25.45 50.58 -35.00
N TYR A 506 -24.84 49.60 -34.34
CA TYR A 506 -24.07 48.50 -34.94
C TYR A 506 -24.64 47.15 -34.53
N ARG A 507 -24.53 46.12 -35.37
CA ARG A 507 -25.02 44.75 -35.07
C ARG A 507 -23.95 43.95 -34.31
N ILE A 508 -24.38 43.21 -33.29
CA ILE A 508 -23.59 42.21 -32.56
C ILE A 508 -23.84 40.86 -33.22
N LEU A 509 -22.77 40.23 -33.72
CA LEU A 509 -22.78 39.03 -34.56
C LEU A 509 -22.32 37.80 -33.75
N GLN A 510 -22.64 36.61 -34.24
CA GLN A 510 -22.37 35.32 -33.57
C GLN A 510 -20.88 35.08 -33.24
N GLY A 511 -19.97 35.69 -34.01
CA GLY A 511 -18.53 35.55 -33.83
C GLY A 511 -18.07 34.10 -33.95
N SER A 512 -17.45 33.56 -32.90
CA SER A 512 -16.94 32.19 -32.85
C SER A 512 -17.84 31.22 -32.08
N LEU A 513 -19.05 31.62 -31.65
CA LEU A 513 -20.05 30.72 -31.04
C LEU A 513 -20.77 29.88 -32.11
N THR A 514 -20.02 29.07 -32.85
CA THR A 514 -20.53 28.25 -33.97
C THR A 514 -20.60 26.77 -33.63
N ASP A 515 -21.33 26.01 -34.45
CA ASP A 515 -21.45 24.55 -34.41
C ASP A 515 -20.11 23.81 -34.48
N GLU A 516 -19.10 24.37 -35.16
CA GLU A 516 -17.75 23.76 -35.24
C GLU A 516 -17.01 23.83 -33.90
N ASN A 517 -17.13 24.95 -33.18
CA ASN A 517 -16.52 25.13 -31.85
C ASN A 517 -17.36 24.48 -30.74
N ASN A 518 -18.58 24.04 -31.05
CA ASN A 518 -19.55 23.48 -30.12
C ASN A 518 -20.13 22.16 -30.68
N PRO A 519 -19.31 21.13 -30.94
CA PRO A 519 -19.69 19.98 -31.77
C PRO A 519 -20.86 19.14 -31.24
N ASN A 520 -21.20 19.28 -29.96
CA ASN A 520 -22.34 18.64 -29.29
C ASN A 520 -23.68 19.37 -29.48
N TYR A 521 -23.65 20.62 -29.94
CA TYR A 521 -24.80 21.50 -30.05
C TYR A 521 -25.04 21.93 -31.50
N SER A 522 -26.29 22.30 -31.80
CA SER A 522 -26.60 23.07 -33.01
C SER A 522 -27.20 24.40 -32.59
N ILE A 523 -26.50 25.49 -32.92
CA ILE A 523 -26.70 26.82 -32.36
C ILE A 523 -27.55 27.66 -33.30
N SER A 524 -28.75 28.03 -32.84
CA SER A 524 -29.56 29.09 -33.43
C SER A 524 -29.23 30.42 -32.75
N PHE A 525 -28.65 31.36 -33.50
CA PHE A 525 -28.20 32.65 -32.96
C PHE A 525 -29.11 33.82 -33.36
N THR A 526 -29.44 34.67 -32.39
CA THR A 526 -30.16 35.95 -32.58
C THR A 526 -29.22 37.12 -32.27
N GLU A 527 -29.11 38.06 -33.22
CA GLU A 527 -28.23 39.22 -33.13
C GLU A 527 -28.73 40.29 -32.15
N GLY A 528 -27.79 40.87 -31.41
CA GLY A 528 -28.00 42.06 -30.59
C GLY A 528 -27.55 43.34 -31.30
N THR A 529 -27.64 44.48 -30.61
CA THR A 529 -27.15 45.77 -31.11
C THR A 529 -26.22 46.46 -30.12
N LEU A 530 -25.22 47.18 -30.64
CA LEU A 530 -24.45 48.19 -29.92
C LEU A 530 -24.91 49.57 -30.37
N GLU A 531 -25.41 50.39 -29.46
CA GLU A 531 -25.62 51.83 -29.70
C GLU A 531 -24.39 52.62 -29.24
N ILE A 532 -23.70 53.30 -30.17
CA ILE A 532 -22.68 54.29 -29.85
C ILE A 532 -23.37 55.66 -29.77
N GLN A 533 -23.36 56.25 -28.59
CA GLN A 533 -23.91 57.59 -28.32
C GLN A 533 -22.85 58.66 -28.53
N THR A 534 -23.27 59.91 -28.80
CA THR A 534 -22.34 61.04 -28.85
C THR A 534 -21.64 61.22 -27.50
N ALA A 535 -20.35 61.54 -27.52
CA ALA A 535 -19.58 61.73 -26.30
C ALA A 535 -19.66 63.17 -25.80
N ASP A 536 -19.65 63.31 -24.47
CA ASP A 536 -19.20 64.54 -23.83
C ASP A 536 -17.66 64.64 -23.94
N TYR A 537 -17.12 65.84 -23.75
CA TYR A 537 -15.70 66.15 -23.85
C TYR A 537 -15.28 67.17 -22.80
N THR A 538 -14.00 67.14 -22.45
CA THR A 538 -13.46 68.04 -21.43
C THR A 538 -13.25 69.43 -22.04
N GLU A 539 -13.89 70.42 -21.45
CA GLU A 539 -13.64 71.83 -21.71
C GLU A 539 -12.62 72.33 -20.69
N GLN A 540 -11.41 72.64 -21.16
CA GLN A 540 -10.35 73.24 -20.36
C GLN A 540 -10.32 74.74 -20.63
N VAL A 541 -11.07 75.48 -19.82
CA VAL A 541 -11.11 76.95 -19.83
C VAL A 541 -10.64 77.49 -18.49
N ASN A 542 -9.76 78.49 -18.51
CA ASN A 542 -9.58 79.33 -17.34
C ASN A 542 -10.61 80.48 -17.39
N GLY A 543 -11.65 80.40 -16.55
CA GLY A 543 -12.73 81.39 -16.49
C GLY A 543 -12.34 82.74 -15.89
N SER A 544 -11.13 82.89 -15.34
CA SER A 544 -10.58 84.17 -14.86
C SER A 544 -9.10 84.26 -15.18
N GLN A 545 -8.77 85.05 -16.18
CA GLN A 545 -7.43 85.16 -16.74
C GLN A 545 -6.80 86.51 -16.46
N SER A 546 -5.53 86.63 -16.83
CA SER A 546 -4.88 87.93 -16.92
C SER A 546 -4.39 88.17 -18.33
N ILE A 547 -4.51 89.43 -18.74
CA ILE A 547 -4.19 89.93 -20.07
C ILE A 547 -2.97 90.82 -19.94
N TRP A 548 -2.07 90.71 -20.92
CA TRP A 548 -0.79 91.40 -20.89
C TRP A 548 -0.88 92.80 -21.52
N PRO A 549 -0.34 93.85 -20.86
CA PRO A 549 -0.28 95.20 -21.43
C PRO A 549 0.38 95.18 -22.80
N GLY A 550 -0.24 95.82 -23.80
CA GLY A 550 0.32 95.98 -25.14
C GLY A 550 0.19 94.77 -26.07
N THR A 551 -0.16 93.56 -25.59
CA THR A 551 -0.36 92.39 -26.48
C THR A 551 -1.78 91.84 -26.45
N GLY A 552 -2.51 91.97 -25.33
CA GLY A 552 -3.90 91.52 -25.24
C GLY A 552 -4.10 90.00 -25.20
N ALA A 553 -3.00 89.23 -25.14
CA ALA A 553 -3.02 87.78 -25.20
C ALA A 553 -3.61 87.15 -23.92
N PHE A 554 -4.37 86.06 -24.10
CA PHE A 554 -4.96 85.23 -23.06
C PHE A 554 -5.04 83.77 -23.55
N ALA A 555 -5.19 82.79 -22.67
CA ALA A 555 -5.28 81.39 -23.08
C ALA A 555 -6.65 81.07 -23.71
N GLU A 556 -6.64 80.54 -24.93
CA GLU A 556 -7.84 79.99 -25.59
C GLU A 556 -8.37 78.76 -24.84
N PRO A 557 -9.71 78.58 -24.74
CA PRO A 557 -10.30 77.31 -24.33
C PRO A 557 -9.78 76.14 -25.16
N VAL A 558 -9.39 75.05 -24.49
CA VAL A 558 -8.97 73.81 -25.14
C VAL A 558 -10.03 72.74 -24.90
N PHE A 559 -10.46 72.09 -25.97
CA PHE A 559 -11.46 71.03 -25.93
C PHE A 559 -10.78 69.70 -26.22
N THR A 560 -10.86 68.75 -25.30
CA THR A 560 -10.22 67.44 -25.45
C THR A 560 -11.19 66.31 -25.27
N ASP A 561 -10.94 65.20 -25.97
CA ASP A 561 -11.57 63.93 -25.65
C ASP A 561 -11.19 63.47 -24.23
N GLU A 562 -11.81 62.37 -23.80
CA GLU A 562 -11.50 61.66 -22.54
C GLU A 562 -10.02 61.24 -22.38
N LYS A 563 -9.25 61.18 -23.46
CA LYS A 563 -7.83 60.77 -23.49
C LYS A 563 -6.88 61.98 -23.56
N GLY A 564 -7.41 63.20 -23.53
CA GLY A 564 -6.64 64.44 -23.61
C GLY A 564 -6.26 64.87 -25.03
N ASN A 565 -6.74 64.20 -26.08
CA ASN A 565 -6.48 64.61 -27.46
C ASN A 565 -7.37 65.81 -27.83
N LYS A 566 -6.79 66.82 -28.49
CA LYS A 566 -7.53 68.01 -28.92
C LYS A 566 -8.60 67.66 -29.96
N ILE A 567 -9.85 68.05 -29.70
CA ILE A 567 -10.96 67.92 -30.63
C ILE A 567 -10.93 69.08 -31.63
N SER A 568 -11.06 68.75 -32.92
CA SER A 568 -11.22 69.74 -33.98
C SER A 568 -12.66 70.23 -34.05
N GLY A 569 -12.83 71.55 -34.10
CA GLY A 569 -14.11 72.22 -34.18
C GLY A 569 -13.95 73.72 -34.43
N THR A 570 -15.05 74.44 -34.58
CA THR A 570 -15.06 75.89 -34.77
C THR A 570 -15.19 76.57 -33.41
N LEU A 571 -14.15 77.33 -33.00
CA LEU A 571 -14.15 78.17 -31.81
C LEU A 571 -14.32 79.64 -32.21
N THR A 572 -15.32 80.31 -31.64
CA THR A 572 -15.55 81.75 -31.85
C THR A 572 -15.74 82.48 -30.53
N TYR A 573 -15.44 83.78 -30.51
CA TYR A 573 -15.55 84.62 -29.32
C TYR A 573 -16.55 85.77 -29.51
N SER A 574 -17.07 86.30 -28.40
CA SER A 574 -17.85 87.53 -28.36
C SER A 574 -17.34 88.47 -27.25
N TYR A 575 -17.18 89.75 -27.59
CA TYR A 575 -16.67 90.77 -26.67
C TYR A 575 -17.22 92.16 -27.04
N ASN A 576 -17.61 92.94 -26.03
CA ASN A 576 -18.07 94.32 -26.15
C ASN A 576 -19.08 94.56 -27.30
N GLY A 577 -20.13 93.74 -27.35
CA GLY A 577 -21.21 93.83 -28.35
C GLY A 577 -20.90 93.27 -29.74
N ARG A 578 -19.69 92.75 -29.98
CA ARG A 578 -19.32 92.03 -31.21
C ARG A 578 -19.32 90.52 -30.96
N SER A 579 -19.79 89.74 -31.93
CA SER A 579 -19.80 88.27 -31.91
C SER A 579 -19.04 87.67 -33.10
N ASN A 580 -18.79 86.36 -33.05
CA ASN A 580 -18.02 85.62 -34.07
C ASN A 580 -16.61 86.18 -34.32
N LEU A 581 -15.97 86.73 -33.28
CA LEU A 581 -14.59 87.18 -33.33
C LEU A 581 -13.62 85.99 -33.38
N THR A 582 -12.57 86.12 -34.18
CA THR A 582 -11.39 85.27 -34.11
C THR A 582 -10.50 85.70 -32.94
N TYR A 583 -9.67 84.79 -32.44
CA TYR A 583 -8.73 85.07 -31.35
C TYR A 583 -7.82 86.28 -31.64
N GLY A 584 -7.25 86.37 -32.84
CA GLY A 584 -6.39 87.49 -33.25
C GLY A 584 -7.12 88.85 -33.29
N ASN A 585 -8.39 88.87 -33.69
CA ASN A 585 -9.18 90.10 -33.71
C ASN A 585 -9.57 90.54 -32.28
N LEU A 586 -9.72 89.59 -31.37
CA LEU A 586 -10.08 89.84 -29.98
C LEU A 586 -8.87 90.33 -29.15
N THR A 587 -7.72 89.66 -29.23
CA THR A 587 -6.50 90.07 -28.52
C THR A 587 -6.01 91.45 -28.96
N ALA A 588 -6.13 91.79 -30.25
CA ALA A 588 -5.81 93.12 -30.77
C ALA A 588 -6.68 94.26 -30.15
N GLU A 589 -7.90 93.97 -29.68
CA GLU A 589 -8.71 94.95 -28.94
C GLU A 589 -8.35 94.98 -27.45
N LEU A 590 -8.04 93.83 -26.85
CA LEU A 590 -7.71 93.70 -25.43
C LEU A 590 -6.33 94.27 -25.07
N GLY A 591 -5.37 94.26 -26.02
CA GLY A 591 -4.01 94.77 -25.80
C GLY A 591 -3.91 96.30 -25.65
N LYS A 592 -5.01 97.02 -25.91
CA LYS A 592 -5.14 98.48 -25.75
C LYS A 592 -5.44 98.90 -24.31
N LEU A 593 -5.60 97.96 -23.39
CA LEU A 593 -6.03 98.21 -22.02
C LEU A 593 -4.83 98.45 -21.06
N PRO A 594 -4.90 99.44 -20.15
CA PRO A 594 -3.85 99.68 -19.15
C PRO A 594 -3.82 98.63 -18.03
N VAL A 595 -2.72 98.62 -17.26
CA VAL A 595 -2.55 97.79 -16.05
C VAL A 595 -3.74 97.97 -15.08
N ASP A 596 -4.10 96.88 -14.40
CA ASP A 596 -5.28 96.72 -13.53
C ASP A 596 -6.67 96.84 -14.18
N SER A 597 -6.78 97.04 -15.50
CA SER A 597 -8.07 97.01 -16.23
C SER A 597 -8.77 95.65 -16.12
N LYS A 598 -10.11 95.63 -16.14
CA LYS A 598 -10.92 94.42 -16.02
C LYS A 598 -12.05 94.35 -17.06
N GLY A 599 -12.47 93.13 -17.42
CA GLY A 599 -13.59 92.90 -18.34
C GLY A 599 -13.97 91.42 -18.49
N THR A 600 -14.90 91.14 -19.41
CA THR A 600 -15.50 89.82 -19.63
C THR A 600 -15.73 89.57 -21.12
N LEU A 601 -15.42 88.37 -21.60
CA LEU A 601 -15.71 87.86 -22.94
C LEU A 601 -16.39 86.48 -22.88
N THR A 602 -17.07 86.07 -23.95
CA THR A 602 -17.70 84.74 -24.08
C THR A 602 -17.19 84.01 -25.32
N TYR A 603 -17.43 82.69 -25.39
CA TYR A 603 -17.04 81.86 -26.52
C TYR A 603 -18.03 80.72 -26.77
N THR A 604 -18.00 80.17 -27.99
CA THR A 604 -18.79 79.02 -28.43
C THR A 604 -17.89 78.06 -29.22
N PHE A 605 -18.03 76.76 -28.96
CA PHE A 605 -17.28 75.70 -29.64
C PHE A 605 -18.22 74.64 -30.21
N VAL A 606 -18.13 74.47 -31.54
CA VAL A 606 -18.91 73.50 -32.32
C VAL A 606 -17.97 72.41 -32.87
N PRO A 607 -17.92 71.21 -32.28
CA PRO A 607 -17.13 70.09 -32.79
C PRO A 607 -17.86 69.31 -33.91
N GLY A 608 -17.21 68.26 -34.43
CA GLY A 608 -17.83 67.30 -35.34
C GLY A 608 -18.91 66.42 -34.67
N SER A 609 -19.77 65.80 -35.47
CA SER A 609 -21.03 65.13 -35.09
C SER A 609 -20.97 63.98 -34.07
N ASN A 610 -19.78 63.59 -33.62
CA ASN A 610 -19.59 62.57 -32.58
C ASN A 610 -19.55 63.16 -31.15
N TYR A 611 -19.54 64.49 -31.03
CA TYR A 611 -19.46 65.23 -29.76
C TYR A 611 -20.59 66.28 -29.67
N ILE A 612 -20.93 66.70 -28.44
CA ILE A 612 -21.98 67.72 -28.17
C ILE A 612 -21.50 69.17 -28.47
N GLU A 613 -22.34 70.21 -28.31
CA GLU A 613 -21.91 71.62 -28.42
C GLU A 613 -21.68 72.24 -27.04
N LYS A 614 -20.70 73.16 -26.88
CA LYS A 614 -20.43 73.89 -25.63
C LYS A 614 -20.20 75.39 -25.86
N SER A 615 -20.53 76.19 -24.85
CA SER A 615 -20.31 77.65 -24.82
C SER A 615 -20.03 78.12 -23.39
N GLY A 616 -19.21 79.15 -23.23
CA GLY A 616 -18.77 79.63 -21.90
C GLY A 616 -18.30 81.09 -21.85
N ARG A 617 -17.65 81.45 -20.73
CA ARG A 617 -17.26 82.81 -20.35
C ARG A 617 -15.84 82.86 -19.79
N ILE A 618 -15.12 83.94 -20.05
CA ILE A 618 -13.82 84.28 -19.46
C ILE A 618 -13.86 85.73 -18.95
N ASP A 619 -13.51 85.93 -17.67
CA ASP A 619 -13.22 87.24 -17.08
C ASP A 619 -11.72 87.55 -17.11
N PHE A 620 -11.31 88.83 -17.08
CA PHE A 620 -9.89 89.20 -17.12
C PHE A 620 -9.45 90.38 -16.23
N THR A 621 -8.15 90.45 -15.90
CA THR A 621 -7.41 91.56 -15.23
C THR A 621 -6.01 91.75 -15.88
N VAL A 622 -5.15 92.72 -15.48
CA VAL A 622 -3.83 93.01 -16.11
C VAL A 622 -2.72 93.29 -15.04
N LYS A 623 -1.59 92.55 -14.91
CA LYS A 623 -0.56 92.71 -13.82
C LYS A 623 0.97 92.46 -14.14
N GLY A 624 1.84 92.23 -13.11
CA GLY A 624 3.34 92.15 -13.12
C GLY A 624 4.03 91.02 -12.25
N LEU A 625 5.33 91.16 -11.86
CA LEU A 625 6.28 90.09 -11.36
C LEU A 625 6.59 90.04 -9.83
N GLU A 626 6.69 88.83 -9.25
CA GLU A 626 6.96 88.47 -7.83
C GLU A 626 7.82 87.17 -7.66
N PHE A 627 8.35 86.86 -6.47
CA PHE A 627 9.03 85.57 -6.12
C PHE A 627 8.39 84.88 -4.91
N ALA A 628 8.04 83.59 -5.05
CA ALA A 628 7.36 82.83 -4.00
C ALA A 628 7.79 81.36 -3.89
N VAL A 629 7.66 80.81 -2.68
CA VAL A 629 7.75 79.38 -2.37
C VAL A 629 6.44 78.98 -1.69
N GLY A 630 5.72 78.00 -2.24
CA GLY A 630 4.41 77.59 -1.70
C GLY A 630 3.35 78.71 -1.64
N GLY A 631 3.56 79.81 -2.37
CA GLY A 631 2.68 80.99 -2.35
C GLY A 631 3.04 82.06 -1.31
N GLN A 632 4.04 81.84 -0.45
CA GLN A 632 4.64 82.87 0.41
C GLN A 632 5.92 83.42 -0.20
N THR A 633 6.35 84.63 0.18
CA THR A 633 7.61 85.24 -0.28
C THR A 633 8.81 84.31 0.00
N ALA A 634 9.71 84.19 -0.98
CA ALA A 634 10.92 83.38 -0.83
C ALA A 634 11.87 83.95 0.24
N THR A 635 12.36 83.08 1.14
CA THR A 635 13.34 83.36 2.20
C THR A 635 14.16 82.09 2.42
N ALA A 636 15.37 82.14 3.00
CA ALA A 636 16.18 80.91 3.12
C ALA A 636 15.55 79.83 4.02
N ALA A 637 14.61 80.20 4.91
CA ALA A 637 13.86 79.26 5.72
C ALA A 637 12.80 78.44 4.94
N ASN A 638 12.39 78.89 3.74
CA ASN A 638 11.45 78.16 2.88
C ASN A 638 12.03 77.79 1.49
N ALA A 639 12.98 78.58 0.97
CA ALA A 639 13.49 78.50 -0.39
C ALA A 639 14.67 77.55 -0.58
N VAL A 640 15.30 77.08 0.51
CA VAL A 640 16.30 76.03 0.47
C VAL A 640 16.03 74.99 1.56
N THR A 641 16.50 73.76 1.34
CA THR A 641 16.65 72.76 2.40
C THR A 641 18.13 72.67 2.76
N VAL A 642 18.43 72.92 4.03
CA VAL A 642 19.77 72.76 4.59
C VAL A 642 19.85 71.42 5.33
N LYS A 643 20.85 70.59 5.00
CA LYS A 643 21.05 69.26 5.57
C LYS A 643 21.38 69.37 7.07
N SER A 644 20.48 68.89 7.93
CA SER A 644 20.58 68.99 9.40
C SER A 644 21.59 68.01 10.03
N ASP A 645 22.08 67.06 9.26
CA ASP A 645 23.11 66.07 9.55
C ASP A 645 24.31 66.18 8.60
N ALA A 646 24.54 67.37 8.02
CA ALA A 646 25.74 67.63 7.23
C ALA A 646 26.99 67.18 8.01
N ALA A 647 27.84 66.39 7.37
CA ALA A 647 28.98 65.74 7.99
C ALA A 647 30.23 65.86 7.11
N TYR A 648 31.40 65.62 7.70
CA TYR A 648 32.67 65.72 7.00
C TYR A 648 32.70 64.89 5.70
N GLY A 649 33.03 65.55 4.60
CA GLY A 649 33.06 64.98 3.25
C GLY A 649 31.78 65.16 2.42
N ASP A 650 30.71 65.76 2.95
CA ASP A 650 29.58 66.24 2.14
C ASP A 650 29.97 67.50 1.33
N SER A 651 29.41 67.68 0.12
CA SER A 651 29.64 68.91 -0.66
C SER A 651 28.60 70.00 -0.38
N TRP A 652 28.91 71.25 -0.70
CA TRP A 652 27.96 72.37 -0.60
C TRP A 652 26.63 72.13 -1.35
N ALA A 653 26.66 71.39 -2.47
CA ALA A 653 25.47 71.02 -3.23
C ALA A 653 24.65 69.89 -2.57
N ASP A 654 25.28 69.05 -1.74
CA ASP A 654 24.60 68.05 -0.92
C ASP A 654 23.99 68.68 0.34
N ILE A 655 24.66 69.72 0.86
CA ILE A 655 24.33 70.40 2.12
C ILE A 655 23.23 71.44 1.95
N VAL A 656 23.24 72.23 0.86
CA VAL A 656 22.22 73.26 0.60
C VAL A 656 21.55 72.99 -0.74
N LYS A 657 20.30 72.50 -0.68
CA LYS A 657 19.49 72.23 -1.88
C LYS A 657 18.47 73.33 -2.08
N ILE A 658 18.51 73.97 -3.25
CA ILE A 658 17.50 74.95 -3.64
C ILE A 658 16.16 74.24 -3.82
N GLY A 659 15.13 74.76 -3.15
CA GLY A 659 13.77 74.22 -3.21
C GLY A 659 13.02 74.67 -4.46
N SER A 660 11.74 74.31 -4.54
CA SER A 660 10.85 74.77 -5.62
C SER A 660 10.47 76.25 -5.42
N ILE A 661 11.35 77.13 -5.86
CA ILE A 661 11.08 78.57 -5.95
C ILE A 661 10.37 78.85 -7.27
N THR A 662 9.33 79.67 -7.21
CA THR A 662 8.56 80.12 -8.36
C THR A 662 8.69 81.63 -8.50
N ALA A 663 9.32 82.09 -9.58
CA ALA A 663 9.16 83.45 -10.07
C ALA A 663 7.79 83.55 -10.77
N LYS A 664 6.92 84.49 -10.36
CA LYS A 664 5.55 84.63 -10.87
C LYS A 664 5.36 85.98 -11.53
N ALA A 665 5.12 86.02 -12.83
CA ALA A 665 4.51 87.18 -13.47
C ALA A 665 3.04 86.84 -13.72
N ASP A 666 2.15 87.36 -12.86
CA ASP A 666 0.70 87.09 -12.92
C ASP A 666 0.35 85.58 -12.94
N SER A 667 -0.23 85.06 -14.02
CA SER A 667 -0.43 83.62 -14.25
C SER A 667 0.79 82.90 -14.83
N GLY A 668 1.72 83.65 -15.43
CA GLY A 668 3.00 83.11 -15.89
C GLY A 668 3.90 82.81 -14.71
N SER A 669 4.56 81.66 -14.74
CA SER A 669 5.49 81.32 -13.68
C SER A 669 6.68 80.54 -14.20
N ASP A 670 7.85 80.88 -13.70
CA ASP A 670 9.10 80.17 -13.93
C ASP A 670 9.52 79.53 -12.60
N SER A 671 9.36 78.21 -12.55
CA SER A 671 9.86 77.35 -11.47
C SER A 671 11.01 76.46 -11.97
N ASN A 672 11.65 76.82 -13.09
CA ASN A 672 12.77 76.06 -13.61
C ASN A 672 13.95 76.19 -12.63
N SER A 673 14.22 75.13 -11.88
CA SER A 673 15.35 75.08 -10.93
C SER A 673 16.70 75.47 -11.54
N GLN A 674 16.94 75.28 -12.83
CA GLN A 674 18.19 75.69 -13.50
C GLN A 674 18.38 77.21 -13.55
N HIS A 675 17.28 77.96 -13.47
CA HIS A 675 17.29 79.41 -13.36
C HIS A 675 17.61 79.88 -11.94
N PHE A 676 17.59 79.00 -10.93
CA PHE A 676 17.91 79.30 -9.54
C PHE A 676 19.25 78.68 -9.12
N THR A 677 20.26 79.49 -8.81
CA THR A 677 21.65 79.02 -8.56
C THR A 677 22.18 79.40 -7.19
N LEU A 678 23.04 78.53 -6.63
CA LEU A 678 23.69 78.69 -5.32
C LEU A 678 25.05 79.37 -5.48
N ASN A 679 25.33 80.39 -4.67
CA ASN A 679 26.58 81.17 -4.73
C ASN A 679 27.71 80.58 -3.86
N GLN A 680 27.90 79.25 -3.84
CA GLN A 680 28.97 78.54 -3.10
C GLN A 680 29.38 77.22 -3.80
N SER A 681 30.58 76.69 -3.50
CA SER A 681 31.07 75.40 -4.03
C SER A 681 32.15 74.74 -3.14
N GLY A 682 32.40 73.44 -3.32
CA GLY A 682 33.41 72.67 -2.58
C GLY A 682 32.86 71.83 -1.42
N THR A 683 33.71 71.41 -0.48
CA THR A 683 33.33 70.73 0.77
C THR A 683 33.67 71.63 1.96
N PRO A 684 32.73 71.92 2.89
CA PRO A 684 33.02 72.69 4.10
C PRO A 684 33.73 71.85 5.18
N GLU A 685 34.47 72.52 6.05
CA GLU A 685 35.12 71.91 7.22
C GLU A 685 34.12 71.63 8.36
N VAL A 686 34.48 70.74 9.29
CA VAL A 686 33.70 70.45 10.51
C VAL A 686 33.65 71.70 11.40
N GLY A 687 32.45 72.21 11.68
CA GLY A 687 32.25 73.43 12.45
C GLY A 687 30.85 74.02 12.26
N SER A 688 30.55 75.12 12.94
CA SER A 688 29.23 75.78 12.93
C SER A 688 29.23 77.12 12.19
N GLY A 689 28.15 77.43 11.44
CA GLY A 689 27.84 78.77 10.93
C GLY A 689 28.35 79.15 9.52
N GLN A 690 28.53 78.21 8.60
CA GLN A 690 29.02 78.45 7.23
C GLN A 690 27.92 79.07 6.30
N SER A 691 28.20 80.08 5.46
CA SER A 691 27.16 80.93 4.79
C SER A 691 26.95 80.77 3.26
N PHE A 692 25.74 81.01 2.74
CA PHE A 692 25.37 80.89 1.30
C PHE A 692 24.28 81.90 0.80
N GLN A 693 24.08 82.00 -0.54
CA GLN A 693 23.02 82.82 -1.21
C GLN A 693 22.39 82.10 -2.42
N VAL A 694 21.18 82.52 -2.86
CA VAL A 694 20.44 82.02 -4.05
C VAL A 694 20.02 83.15 -5.01
N LEU A 695 20.20 82.95 -6.32
CA LEU A 695 19.97 83.93 -7.41
C LEU A 695 19.05 83.38 -8.53
N TYR A 696 18.26 84.23 -9.20
CA TYR A 696 17.36 83.87 -10.32
C TYR A 696 17.76 84.48 -11.69
N ASN A 697 17.69 83.67 -12.74
CA ASN A 697 18.03 83.99 -14.14
C ASN A 697 17.11 83.23 -15.12
N GLY A 698 15.97 83.81 -15.56
CA GLY A 698 14.95 83.06 -16.31
C GLY A 698 14.03 83.91 -17.19
N THR A 699 13.10 83.26 -17.89
CA THR A 699 12.20 83.88 -18.88
C THR A 699 10.75 83.49 -18.63
N ILE A 700 9.89 84.46 -18.31
CA ILE A 700 8.45 84.25 -18.07
C ILE A 700 7.66 84.93 -19.19
N ASN A 701 6.75 84.20 -19.83
CA ASN A 701 5.86 84.71 -20.88
C ASN A 701 6.58 85.49 -22.01
N GLY A 702 7.80 85.07 -22.35
CA GLY A 702 8.64 85.69 -23.38
C GLY A 702 9.52 86.86 -22.92
N MET A 703 9.48 87.24 -21.63
CA MET A 703 10.30 88.30 -21.05
C MET A 703 11.42 87.72 -20.17
N THR A 704 12.66 88.18 -20.35
CA THR A 704 13.86 87.63 -19.70
C THR A 704 14.35 88.51 -18.54
N PHE A 705 14.76 87.86 -17.44
CA PHE A 705 15.22 88.46 -16.19
C PHE A 705 16.57 87.84 -15.78
N THR A 706 17.49 88.65 -15.23
CA THR A 706 18.88 88.23 -14.95
C THR A 706 19.32 88.65 -13.54
N ASN A 707 20.03 87.76 -12.85
CA ASN A 707 20.66 87.91 -11.53
C ASN A 707 19.77 88.59 -10.46
N GLN A 708 18.51 88.20 -10.38
CA GLN A 708 17.60 88.69 -9.34
C GLN A 708 17.87 87.94 -8.04
N VAL A 709 18.09 88.65 -6.93
CA VAL A 709 18.40 88.03 -5.63
C VAL A 709 17.14 87.39 -5.05
N VAL A 710 17.28 86.18 -4.48
CA VAL A 710 16.16 85.38 -4.00
C VAL A 710 16.21 85.16 -2.48
N CYS A 711 17.33 84.68 -1.90
CA CYS A 711 17.50 84.54 -0.44
C CYS A 711 18.97 84.23 0.00
N GLU A 712 19.24 84.26 1.32
CA GLU A 712 20.58 84.05 1.95
C GLU A 712 20.50 83.29 3.30
N GLY A 713 21.48 82.45 3.68
CA GLY A 713 21.44 81.60 4.91
C GLY A 713 22.78 80.98 5.39
N THR A 714 22.73 80.08 6.40
CA THR A 714 23.91 79.41 7.03
C THR A 714 23.71 77.91 7.42
N VAL A 715 24.79 77.16 7.74
CA VAL A 715 24.78 75.71 8.10
C VAL A 715 25.92 75.26 9.06
N ASP A 716 25.69 74.16 9.81
CA ASP A 716 26.66 73.47 10.70
C ASP A 716 27.04 72.06 10.17
N VAL A 717 28.28 71.61 10.42
CA VAL A 717 28.85 70.34 9.89
C VAL A 717 29.46 69.46 11.01
N LYS A 718 29.10 68.18 11.04
CA LYS A 718 29.41 67.15 12.05
C LYS A 718 30.56 66.21 11.66
N LYS A 719 30.95 65.32 12.58
CA LYS A 719 31.83 64.16 12.31
C LYS A 719 31.12 63.07 11.50
N ARG A 720 31.88 62.16 10.88
CA ARG A 720 31.38 61.07 10.05
C ARG A 720 31.55 59.70 10.72
N SER A 721 30.51 58.88 10.75
CA SER A 721 30.56 57.54 11.33
C SER A 721 31.24 56.53 10.38
N ILE A 722 32.03 55.60 10.93
CA ILE A 722 32.74 54.51 10.21
C ILE A 722 32.58 53.17 10.94
N SER A 723 32.56 52.06 10.21
CA SER A 723 32.45 50.69 10.75
C SER A 723 33.68 49.85 10.44
N VAL A 724 33.84 48.75 11.17
CA VAL A 724 34.99 47.84 11.05
C VAL A 724 34.51 46.41 10.81
N SER A 725 35.07 45.78 9.79
CA SER A 725 34.87 44.40 9.32
C SER A 725 36.02 43.49 9.77
N ARG A 726 35.77 42.17 9.82
CA ARG A 726 36.76 41.16 10.23
C ARG A 726 37.99 41.06 9.31
N GLY A 727 37.87 41.50 8.05
CA GLY A 727 38.94 41.38 7.05
C GLY A 727 39.52 39.97 6.97
N SER A 728 40.84 39.87 7.15
CA SER A 728 41.61 38.61 7.18
C SER A 728 42.00 38.16 8.60
N TYR A 729 41.54 38.87 9.62
CA TYR A 729 41.93 38.68 11.03
C TYR A 729 41.50 37.30 11.56
N LYS A 730 42.43 36.55 12.15
CA LYS A 730 42.22 35.20 12.71
C LYS A 730 43.00 35.03 14.02
N VAL A 731 42.47 34.21 14.94
CA VAL A 731 43.11 33.84 16.21
C VAL A 731 43.40 32.33 16.26
N SER A 732 44.60 31.90 16.66
CA SER A 732 44.92 30.46 16.77
C SER A 732 45.85 30.08 17.93
N LYS A 733 45.70 28.86 18.45
CA LYS A 733 46.67 28.25 19.38
C LYS A 733 46.75 26.72 19.29
N VAL A 734 47.70 26.15 20.02
CA VAL A 734 47.82 24.70 20.28
C VAL A 734 47.11 24.37 21.60
N TYR A 735 46.51 23.19 21.70
CA TYR A 735 45.82 22.72 22.90
C TYR A 735 46.73 22.73 24.13
N ASP A 736 46.35 23.53 25.12
CA ASP A 736 47.08 23.80 26.37
C ASP A 736 46.22 23.56 27.62
N GLN A 737 45.00 23.04 27.45
CA GLN A 737 43.95 22.91 28.47
C GLN A 737 43.38 24.23 29.03
N THR A 738 43.81 25.40 28.54
CA THR A 738 43.39 26.71 29.08
C THR A 738 42.45 27.47 28.13
N ARG A 739 41.75 28.47 28.68
CA ARG A 739 40.91 29.41 27.94
C ARG A 739 41.65 30.68 27.47
N SER A 740 42.97 30.73 27.57
CA SER A 740 43.79 31.89 27.15
C SER A 740 43.60 32.23 25.67
N GLY A 741 43.66 33.52 25.33
CA GLY A 741 43.64 34.01 23.94
C GLY A 741 44.80 33.46 23.10
N GLY A 742 44.56 33.29 21.80
CA GLY A 742 45.56 32.78 20.85
C GLY A 742 46.40 33.89 20.19
N ASN A 743 47.29 33.48 19.30
CA ASN A 743 48.06 34.39 18.45
C ASN A 743 47.18 34.96 17.33
N VAL A 744 47.39 36.23 16.99
CA VAL A 744 46.66 36.94 15.93
C VAL A 744 47.42 36.89 14.61
N THR A 745 46.71 36.68 13.50
CA THR A 745 47.21 36.85 12.14
C THR A 745 46.19 37.60 11.27
N GLY A 746 46.66 38.31 10.25
CA GLY A 746 45.79 39.10 9.36
C GLY A 746 45.40 40.48 9.91
N GLU A 747 44.58 41.20 9.14
CA GLU A 747 44.19 42.59 9.40
C GLU A 747 42.66 42.78 9.39
N LEU A 748 42.18 43.76 10.18
CA LEU A 748 40.80 44.24 10.16
C LEU A 748 40.58 45.22 9.01
N GLU A 749 39.35 45.34 8.54
CA GLU A 749 38.97 46.19 7.41
C GLU A 749 38.13 47.39 7.90
N ILE A 750 38.45 48.61 7.45
CA ILE A 750 37.70 49.83 7.80
C ILE A 750 36.76 50.19 6.64
N LEU A 751 35.48 50.34 6.95
CA LEU A 751 34.42 50.69 6.00
C LEU A 751 34.01 52.15 6.17
N ASN A 752 33.44 52.75 5.12
CA ASN A 752 32.98 54.15 5.05
C ASN A 752 34.05 55.24 5.26
N LEU A 753 35.34 54.89 5.33
CA LEU A 753 36.45 55.85 5.35
C LEU A 753 36.69 56.44 3.94
N PRO A 754 36.59 57.77 3.75
CA PRO A 754 36.93 58.42 2.47
C PRO A 754 38.38 58.15 2.06
N ALA A 755 38.62 57.91 0.77
CA ALA A 755 39.95 57.57 0.25
C ALA A 755 41.02 58.65 0.52
N ALA A 756 40.62 59.92 0.68
CA ALA A 756 41.51 61.03 1.03
C ALA A 756 42.10 60.93 2.45
N ASP A 757 41.49 60.13 3.34
CA ASP A 757 41.89 59.95 4.74
C ASP A 757 42.47 58.55 5.03
N ALA A 758 42.69 57.74 3.99
CA ALA A 758 43.42 56.48 4.10
C ALA A 758 44.83 56.70 4.68
N GLY A 759 45.20 55.91 5.69
CA GLY A 759 46.47 56.07 6.42
C GLY A 759 46.49 57.22 7.46
N ARG A 760 45.42 58.00 7.58
CA ARG A 760 45.25 59.00 8.66
C ARG A 760 44.45 58.45 9.86
N VAL A 761 43.87 57.25 9.73
CA VAL A 761 42.99 56.59 10.71
C VAL A 761 43.41 55.13 10.89
N ASN A 762 43.56 54.68 12.14
CA ASN A 762 44.05 53.35 12.54
C ASN A 762 43.09 52.68 13.54
N ILE A 763 42.93 51.35 13.41
CA ILE A 763 42.14 50.50 14.32
C ILE A 763 43.03 49.43 14.97
N THR A 764 42.80 49.13 16.24
CA THR A 764 43.46 48.03 16.98
C THR A 764 42.46 47.14 17.72
N ALA A 765 42.81 45.87 17.97
CA ALA A 765 41.96 44.91 18.66
C ALA A 765 42.75 43.85 19.47
N VAL A 766 42.11 43.29 20.52
CA VAL A 766 42.72 42.30 21.44
C VAL A 766 41.76 41.10 21.67
N PRO A 767 42.23 39.84 21.57
CA PRO A 767 41.44 38.64 21.86
C PRO A 767 41.13 38.44 23.36
N GLU A 768 39.89 38.15 23.73
CA GLU A 768 39.46 38.02 25.13
C GLU A 768 39.55 36.58 25.72
N GLY A 769 39.76 35.56 24.87
CA GLY A 769 39.92 34.16 25.29
C GLY A 769 38.94 33.19 24.64
N TYR A 770 39.20 31.89 24.78
CA TYR A 770 38.33 30.83 24.24
C TYR A 770 37.25 30.41 25.26
N SER A 771 36.01 30.23 24.79
CA SER A 771 34.88 29.74 25.59
C SER A 771 34.95 28.23 25.84
N ASP A 772 35.52 27.46 24.92
CA ASP A 772 35.84 26.03 25.07
C ASP A 772 37.35 25.80 24.82
N PRO A 773 38.10 25.21 25.77
CA PRO A 773 39.53 24.98 25.60
C PRO A 773 39.87 23.80 24.68
N ASN A 774 38.90 23.00 24.21
CA ASN A 774 39.14 21.79 23.43
C ASN A 774 39.33 22.05 21.93
N VAL A 775 40.03 21.14 21.26
CA VAL A 775 40.12 21.10 19.80
C VAL A 775 38.71 21.04 19.21
N ASN A 776 38.42 21.87 18.20
CA ASN A 776 37.11 22.08 17.59
C ASN A 776 35.99 22.64 18.52
N GLY A 777 36.30 23.05 19.76
CA GLY A 777 35.30 23.58 20.71
C GLY A 777 34.73 24.96 20.34
N GLN A 778 35.47 25.77 19.56
CA GLN A 778 35.07 27.11 19.14
C GLN A 778 35.67 27.47 17.78
N SER A 779 34.90 28.20 16.95
CA SER A 779 35.28 28.60 15.59
C SER A 779 35.24 30.11 15.31
N THR A 780 34.61 30.92 16.17
CA THR A 780 34.61 32.40 16.11
C THR A 780 34.78 33.03 17.50
N MET A 781 35.29 34.26 17.55
CA MET A 781 35.57 35.00 18.79
C MET A 781 35.31 36.49 18.60
N ALA A 782 34.62 37.14 19.53
CA ALA A 782 34.51 38.59 19.58
C ALA A 782 35.84 39.25 20.00
N VAL A 783 36.25 40.30 19.30
CA VAL A 783 37.36 41.19 19.69
C VAL A 783 36.86 42.64 19.83
N LYS A 784 37.37 43.36 20.84
CA LYS A 784 37.05 44.79 21.09
C LYS A 784 37.95 45.70 20.25
N LEU A 785 37.41 46.83 19.79
CA LEU A 785 38.07 47.77 18.88
C LEU A 785 38.52 49.07 19.56
N SER A 786 39.47 49.78 18.97
CA SER A 786 39.89 51.14 19.39
C SER A 786 40.39 51.98 18.21
N LEU A 787 39.98 53.26 18.15
CA LEU A 787 40.24 54.23 17.07
C LEU A 787 41.39 55.18 17.42
N SER A 788 42.27 55.46 16.46
CA SER A 788 43.38 56.41 16.61
C SER A 788 43.84 57.01 15.26
N GLY A 789 44.73 58.02 15.28
CA GLY A 789 45.34 58.61 14.08
C GLY A 789 45.06 60.11 13.89
N ALA A 790 45.77 60.75 12.95
CA ALA A 790 45.71 62.20 12.71
C ALA A 790 44.40 62.70 12.06
N GLY A 791 43.66 61.81 11.39
CA GLY A 791 42.33 62.08 10.84
C GLY A 791 41.19 61.70 11.78
N ALA A 792 41.46 60.94 12.86
CA ALA A 792 40.43 60.38 13.75
C ALA A 792 39.54 61.44 14.42
N GLY A 793 40.00 62.69 14.51
CA GLY A 793 39.19 63.82 14.97
C GLY A 793 37.90 64.03 14.17
N ASN A 794 37.87 63.65 12.89
CA ASN A 794 36.73 63.82 11.99
C ASN A 794 35.73 62.64 12.00
N TYR A 795 36.03 61.57 12.75
CA TYR A 795 35.28 60.31 12.69
C TYR A 795 34.81 59.80 14.06
N GLU A 796 33.89 58.84 14.03
CA GLU A 796 33.41 58.05 15.16
C GLU A 796 33.14 56.59 14.74
N LEU A 797 33.22 55.64 15.67
CA LEU A 797 33.00 54.21 15.38
C LEU A 797 31.52 53.81 15.56
N GLU A 798 30.95 53.18 14.54
CA GLU A 798 29.60 52.58 14.59
C GLU A 798 29.57 51.30 15.44
N ASN A 799 30.59 50.45 15.32
CA ASN A 799 30.74 49.21 16.10
C ASN A 799 32.01 49.23 16.96
N THR A 800 31.89 48.68 18.17
CA THR A 800 32.99 48.58 19.16
C THR A 800 33.55 47.16 19.29
N THR A 801 32.95 46.18 18.61
CA THR A 801 33.37 44.77 18.58
C THR A 801 33.18 44.13 17.19
N VAL A 802 33.96 43.10 16.89
CA VAL A 802 33.87 42.28 15.65
C VAL A 802 34.07 40.79 15.96
N GLU A 803 33.31 39.91 15.31
CA GLU A 803 33.51 38.44 15.35
C GLU A 803 34.57 38.01 14.31
N VAL A 804 35.62 37.33 14.77
CA VAL A 804 36.74 36.84 13.94
C VAL A 804 36.89 35.31 14.03
N PRO A 805 37.32 34.60 12.98
CA PRO A 805 37.57 33.16 13.05
C PRO A 805 38.64 32.79 14.08
N CYS A 806 38.46 31.66 14.76
CA CYS A 806 39.47 31.10 15.66
C CYS A 806 39.60 29.58 15.59
N GLU A 807 40.74 29.03 16.02
CA GLU A 807 40.98 27.57 16.07
C GLU A 807 41.91 27.13 17.21
N ILE A 808 41.77 25.87 17.66
CA ILE A 808 42.70 25.19 18.58
C ILE A 808 43.18 23.90 17.91
N THR A 809 44.49 23.68 17.84
CA THR A 809 45.10 22.49 17.20
C THR A 809 45.54 21.42 18.23
N PRO A 810 45.49 20.11 17.92
CA PRO A 810 45.85 19.04 18.86
C PRO A 810 47.28 19.09 19.38
N LYS A 811 47.49 18.63 20.62
CA LYS A 811 48.81 18.52 21.24
C LYS A 811 49.44 17.14 20.97
N THR A 812 50.60 17.12 20.33
CA THR A 812 51.35 15.88 20.09
C THR A 812 51.97 15.34 21.38
N ILE A 813 51.79 14.04 21.66
CA ILE A 813 52.33 13.37 22.86
C ILE A 813 53.00 12.01 22.53
N ARG A 814 53.58 11.37 23.54
CA ARG A 814 53.99 9.95 23.51
C ARG A 814 53.27 9.23 24.66
N PRO A 815 52.24 8.42 24.40
CA PRO A 815 51.43 7.84 25.47
C PRO A 815 52.13 6.67 26.15
N ILE A 816 51.85 6.49 27.44
CA ILE A 816 52.25 5.33 28.25
C ILE A 816 50.98 4.52 28.52
N VAL A 817 51.01 3.24 28.17
CA VAL A 817 49.89 2.30 28.35
C VAL A 817 50.20 1.35 29.51
N LYS A 818 49.30 1.25 30.49
CA LYS A 818 49.39 0.29 31.60
C LYS A 818 48.15 -0.59 31.63
N VAL A 819 48.36 -1.88 31.86
CA VAL A 819 47.30 -2.88 32.02
C VAL A 819 47.28 -3.37 33.47
N SER A 820 46.10 -3.58 34.04
CA SER A 820 45.94 -3.98 35.44
C SER A 820 44.81 -4.99 35.64
N GLY A 821 45.09 -6.07 36.37
CA GLY A 821 44.12 -7.12 36.72
C GLY A 821 44.73 -8.51 36.58
N ASN A 822 44.12 -9.50 37.26
CA ASN A 822 44.46 -10.90 37.11
C ASN A 822 43.36 -11.58 36.30
N TYR A 823 43.73 -12.41 35.32
CA TYR A 823 42.79 -13.03 34.39
C TYR A 823 43.06 -14.52 34.31
N SER A 824 42.01 -15.33 34.29
CA SER A 824 42.11 -16.79 34.13
C SER A 824 41.14 -17.25 33.04
N TYR A 825 41.37 -18.42 32.46
CA TYR A 825 40.55 -18.95 31.37
C TYR A 825 39.07 -19.11 31.77
N THR A 826 38.18 -18.48 30.99
CA THR A 826 36.71 -18.52 31.17
C THR A 826 35.97 -19.08 29.95
N GLY A 827 36.68 -19.45 28.89
CA GLY A 827 36.10 -19.81 27.57
C GLY A 827 35.64 -18.61 26.71
N ARG A 828 35.62 -17.39 27.25
CA ARG A 828 35.27 -16.15 26.51
C ARG A 828 36.47 -15.22 26.35
N ALA A 829 36.37 -14.27 25.41
CA ALA A 829 37.38 -13.26 25.20
C ALA A 829 37.41 -12.24 26.35
N ILE A 830 38.61 -11.86 26.79
CA ILE A 830 38.87 -11.01 27.95
C ILE A 830 39.22 -9.59 27.49
N VAL A 831 38.58 -8.59 28.08
CA VAL A 831 38.91 -7.17 27.90
C VAL A 831 39.60 -6.70 29.18
N PRO A 832 40.90 -6.38 29.16
CA PRO A 832 41.62 -5.98 30.35
C PRO A 832 41.35 -4.51 30.72
N ALA A 833 41.59 -4.13 31.97
CA ALA A 833 41.52 -2.73 32.38
C ALA A 833 42.81 -2.00 31.99
N VAL A 834 42.68 -0.85 31.31
CA VAL A 834 43.79 -0.12 30.69
C VAL A 834 43.76 1.35 31.11
N THR A 835 44.93 1.89 31.45
CA THR A 835 45.14 3.34 31.67
C THR A 835 46.14 3.87 30.66
N VAL A 836 45.81 5.00 30.02
CA VAL A 836 46.66 5.71 29.06
C VAL A 836 47.02 7.06 29.65
N SER A 837 48.31 7.43 29.65
CA SER A 837 48.78 8.72 30.17
C SER A 837 49.80 9.38 29.25
N ASN A 838 49.94 10.70 29.32
CA ASN A 838 50.91 11.48 28.54
C ASN A 838 52.30 11.59 29.22
N GLY A 839 52.48 10.90 30.35
CA GLY A 839 53.67 10.97 31.21
C GLY A 839 53.40 11.63 32.58
N THR A 840 52.53 12.64 32.63
CA THR A 840 52.15 13.36 33.86
C THR A 840 50.67 13.23 34.20
N GLU A 841 49.80 13.12 33.20
CA GLU A 841 48.35 13.15 33.32
C GLU A 841 47.70 11.98 32.58
N VAL A 842 46.53 11.55 33.04
CA VAL A 842 45.70 10.53 32.38
C VAL A 842 45.03 11.15 31.15
N VAL A 843 45.18 10.50 29.99
CA VAL A 843 44.49 10.88 28.76
C VAL A 843 43.06 10.36 28.84
N ALA A 844 42.07 11.18 28.45
CA ALA A 844 40.67 10.78 28.52
C ALA A 844 40.36 9.66 27.50
N ALA A 845 39.47 8.74 27.85
CA ALA A 845 39.05 7.65 26.95
C ALA A 845 38.36 8.13 25.65
N SER A 846 37.95 9.41 25.59
CA SER A 846 37.48 10.07 24.38
C SER A 846 38.59 10.30 23.34
N ASP A 847 39.85 10.41 23.77
CA ASP A 847 40.98 10.81 22.91
C ASP A 847 41.72 9.61 22.27
N TYR A 848 41.35 8.37 22.60
CA TYR A 848 42.04 7.17 22.10
C TYR A 848 41.10 6.00 21.78
N GLU A 849 41.64 5.02 21.07
CA GLU A 849 40.97 3.77 20.71
C GLU A 849 41.84 2.56 21.08
N LEU A 850 41.21 1.45 21.45
CA LEU A 850 41.86 0.21 21.90
C LEU A 850 41.59 -0.94 20.90
N ALA A 851 42.59 -1.78 20.67
CA ALA A 851 42.46 -3.06 19.95
C ALA A 851 43.11 -4.20 20.75
N LEU A 852 42.54 -5.41 20.70
CA LEU A 852 42.98 -6.57 21.50
C LEU A 852 43.32 -7.78 20.61
N THR A 853 44.34 -8.55 21.00
CA THR A 853 44.71 -9.82 20.37
C THR A 853 45.06 -10.89 21.40
N ASN A 854 44.95 -12.17 21.01
CA ASN A 854 45.26 -13.36 21.84
C ASN A 854 44.59 -13.39 23.22
N ASN A 855 43.35 -12.90 23.32
CA ASN A 855 42.68 -12.61 24.59
C ASN A 855 41.65 -13.65 25.05
N ARG A 856 41.68 -14.92 24.57
CA ARG A 856 40.69 -15.95 24.94
C ARG A 856 41.27 -17.16 25.65
N ASN A 857 42.35 -17.76 25.12
CA ASN A 857 42.98 -18.94 25.69
C ASN A 857 44.01 -18.55 26.76
N ALA A 858 44.38 -19.48 27.63
CA ALA A 858 45.45 -19.27 28.60
C ALA A 858 46.79 -18.99 27.87
N GLY A 859 47.53 -17.98 28.32
CA GLY A 859 48.72 -17.45 27.62
C GLY A 859 48.85 -15.93 27.75
N THR A 860 49.47 -15.30 26.75
CA THR A 860 49.72 -13.84 26.73
C THR A 860 48.84 -13.14 25.69
N GLY A 861 47.93 -12.29 26.16
CA GLY A 861 47.16 -11.34 25.36
C GLY A 861 47.88 -9.99 25.19
N LYS A 862 47.43 -9.18 24.23
CA LYS A 862 47.93 -7.81 24.00
C LYS A 862 46.80 -6.81 23.84
N VAL A 863 47.05 -5.58 24.24
CA VAL A 863 46.29 -4.38 23.86
C VAL A 863 47.16 -3.40 23.07
N SER A 864 46.59 -2.74 22.07
CA SER A 864 47.22 -1.71 21.24
C SER A 864 46.38 -0.43 21.26
N VAL A 865 47.03 0.73 21.37
CA VAL A 865 46.39 2.03 21.64
C VAL A 865 46.79 3.09 20.61
N ARG A 866 45.80 3.72 19.97
CA ARG A 866 45.98 4.78 18.96
C ARG A 866 45.20 6.06 19.29
N SER A 867 45.66 7.22 18.84
CA SER A 867 44.94 8.49 19.02
C SER A 867 43.68 8.52 18.15
N LYS A 868 42.59 9.07 18.68
CA LYS A 868 41.33 9.23 17.95
C LYS A 868 41.36 10.49 17.08
N SER A 869 40.76 10.43 15.89
CA SER A 869 40.64 11.62 15.03
C SER A 869 39.79 12.70 15.71
N GLY A 870 40.20 13.97 15.58
CA GLY A 870 39.52 15.12 16.18
C GLY A 870 39.66 15.27 17.70
N SER A 871 40.51 14.46 18.34
CA SER A 871 40.78 14.53 19.78
C SER A 871 41.77 15.63 20.17
N ASN A 872 41.90 15.89 21.47
CA ASN A 872 42.83 16.89 22.01
C ASN A 872 44.31 16.50 21.86
N TYR A 873 44.60 15.21 21.64
CA TYR A 873 45.94 14.64 21.66
C TYR A 873 46.24 13.78 20.42
N THR A 874 47.47 13.82 19.91
CA THR A 874 47.86 13.03 18.73
C THR A 874 49.22 12.34 18.88
N TRP A 875 49.39 11.16 18.30
CA TRP A 875 50.66 10.44 18.20
C TRP A 875 50.69 9.52 16.98
N GLY A 876 51.90 9.20 16.50
CA GLY A 876 52.09 8.47 15.23
C GLY A 876 51.72 6.99 15.28
N SER A 877 52.58 6.16 15.87
CA SER A 877 52.40 4.70 15.88
C SER A 877 51.59 4.23 17.10
N PRO A 878 50.77 3.17 16.98
CA PRO A 878 50.10 2.55 18.12
C PRO A 878 51.09 2.07 19.19
N VAL A 879 50.70 2.17 20.46
CA VAL A 879 51.50 1.69 21.60
C VAL A 879 50.88 0.43 22.17
N GLU A 880 51.67 -0.63 22.33
CA GLU A 880 51.22 -1.93 22.83
C GLU A 880 51.57 -2.18 24.31
N ALA A 881 50.73 -2.96 24.99
CA ALA A 881 51.01 -3.56 26.29
C ALA A 881 50.46 -5.00 26.36
N ALA A 882 51.11 -5.87 27.13
CA ALA A 882 50.73 -7.28 27.26
C ALA A 882 50.02 -7.58 28.59
N PHE A 883 49.25 -8.67 28.65
CA PHE A 883 48.64 -9.21 29.87
C PHE A 883 48.56 -10.73 29.81
N THR A 884 48.48 -11.38 30.98
CA THR A 884 48.47 -12.85 31.09
C THR A 884 47.08 -13.38 31.42
N ILE A 885 46.74 -14.54 30.86
CA ILE A 885 45.54 -15.33 31.16
C ILE A 885 46.00 -16.68 31.70
N ASP A 886 45.69 -16.98 32.97
CA ASP A 886 46.08 -18.22 33.64
C ASP A 886 45.18 -19.42 33.26
N LYS A 887 45.70 -20.64 33.43
CA LYS A 887 44.92 -21.88 33.30
C LYS A 887 43.92 -22.03 34.46
N THR A 888 42.97 -22.96 34.31
CA THR A 888 41.94 -23.24 35.34
C THR A 888 41.78 -24.74 35.62
N GLU A 889 40.96 -25.13 36.60
CA GLU A 889 40.72 -26.54 36.94
C GLU A 889 39.75 -27.19 35.94
N TYR A 890 40.01 -28.43 35.50
CA TYR A 890 39.08 -29.21 34.68
C TYR A 890 37.94 -29.80 35.54
N LYS A 891 36.69 -29.47 35.17
CA LYS A 891 35.46 -29.84 35.91
C LYS A 891 34.55 -30.85 35.20
N GLY A 892 34.99 -31.44 34.08
CA GLY A 892 34.24 -32.49 33.39
C GLY A 892 34.28 -33.83 34.11
N THR A 893 33.56 -34.82 33.59
CA THR A 893 33.53 -36.20 34.13
C THR A 893 34.93 -36.83 34.10
N LYS A 894 35.34 -37.45 35.22
CA LYS A 894 36.66 -38.07 35.39
C LYS A 894 36.63 -39.59 35.62
N THR A 895 35.47 -40.24 35.56
CA THR A 895 35.29 -41.63 36.02
C THR A 895 34.44 -42.51 35.11
N GLY A 896 34.69 -43.83 35.08
CA GLY A 896 33.84 -44.83 34.41
C GLY A 896 33.86 -46.20 35.10
N VAL A 897 32.79 -47.00 34.96
CA VAL A 897 32.65 -48.32 35.62
C VAL A 897 32.07 -49.36 34.66
N SER A 898 32.54 -50.61 34.72
CA SER A 898 32.03 -51.74 33.91
C SER A 898 32.02 -53.06 34.70
N SER A 899 31.15 -54.00 34.34
CA SER A 899 31.09 -55.36 34.91
C SER A 899 31.03 -56.38 33.78
N MET A 900 31.85 -57.43 33.84
CA MET A 900 31.99 -58.44 32.78
C MET A 900 32.19 -59.85 33.36
N GLU A 901 31.78 -60.87 32.61
CA GLU A 901 32.06 -62.27 32.97
C GLU A 901 33.56 -62.58 32.94
N TYR A 902 33.98 -63.57 33.72
CA TYR A 902 35.37 -64.01 33.76
C TYR A 902 35.83 -64.51 32.38
N GLY A 903 37.00 -64.04 31.93
CA GLY A 903 37.51 -64.23 30.56
C GLY A 903 37.08 -63.18 29.53
N GLY A 904 36.12 -62.30 29.85
CA GLY A 904 35.66 -61.21 28.98
C GLY A 904 36.58 -59.99 28.91
N SER A 905 36.22 -59.00 28.09
CA SER A 905 36.95 -57.73 27.95
C SER A 905 36.05 -56.52 28.19
N ALA A 906 36.53 -55.53 28.93
CA ALA A 906 35.86 -54.25 29.15
C ALA A 906 36.54 -53.12 28.37
N VAL A 907 35.73 -52.18 27.86
CA VAL A 907 36.15 -51.08 26.99
C VAL A 907 35.50 -49.78 27.48
N PHE A 908 36.30 -48.71 27.60
CA PHE A 908 35.86 -47.37 28.00
C PHE A 908 36.27 -46.32 26.97
N SER A 909 35.36 -45.41 26.64
CA SER A 909 35.66 -44.22 25.82
C SER A 909 35.95 -43.02 26.71
N MET A 910 37.08 -42.36 26.48
CA MET A 910 37.55 -41.17 27.18
C MET A 910 37.38 -39.89 26.35
N TYR A 911 36.79 -39.96 25.15
CA TYR A 911 36.77 -38.84 24.18
C TYR A 911 36.19 -37.54 24.77
N SER A 912 35.09 -37.62 25.53
CA SER A 912 34.46 -36.45 26.19
C SER A 912 35.20 -35.95 27.45
N MET A 913 36.21 -36.69 27.91
CA MET A 913 36.97 -36.42 29.14
C MET A 913 38.32 -35.73 28.87
N LEU A 914 38.63 -35.39 27.62
CA LEU A 914 39.96 -34.95 27.16
C LEU A 914 39.88 -33.59 26.40
N PRO A 915 40.36 -32.48 26.97
CA PRO A 915 40.28 -31.14 26.39
C PRO A 915 41.38 -30.87 25.34
N GLU A 916 41.25 -29.77 24.60
CA GLU A 916 42.23 -29.36 23.58
C GLU A 916 43.68 -29.32 24.11
N GLY A 917 44.60 -29.86 23.30
CA GLY A 917 46.03 -29.92 23.63
C GLY A 917 46.39 -30.96 24.69
N TYR A 918 45.53 -31.94 24.98
CA TYR A 918 45.79 -32.95 26.01
C TYR A 918 47.05 -33.81 25.73
N LYS A 919 47.73 -34.21 26.80
CA LYS A 919 48.68 -35.35 26.77
C LYS A 919 48.36 -36.31 27.90
N LEU A 920 48.40 -37.61 27.59
CA LEU A 920 48.19 -38.67 28.58
C LEU A 920 49.53 -39.10 29.22
N GLY A 921 49.50 -39.37 30.52
CA GLY A 921 50.61 -39.96 31.27
C GLY A 921 50.56 -41.49 31.30
N GLU A 922 51.50 -42.11 32.01
CA GLU A 922 51.54 -43.58 32.12
C GLU A 922 50.35 -44.12 32.94
N ILE A 923 49.70 -45.16 32.41
CA ILE A 923 48.55 -45.83 33.03
C ILE A 923 48.99 -46.53 34.32
N ARG A 924 48.27 -46.26 35.42
CA ARG A 924 48.43 -46.92 36.73
C ARG A 924 47.29 -47.91 36.92
N VAL A 925 47.56 -49.03 37.59
CA VAL A 925 46.61 -50.14 37.75
C VAL A 925 46.66 -50.66 39.18
N SER A 926 45.50 -50.80 39.81
CA SER A 926 45.32 -51.41 41.13
C SER A 926 44.42 -52.63 40.98
N ASP A 927 45.01 -53.82 41.03
CA ASP A 927 44.32 -55.11 40.89
C ASP A 927 44.81 -56.10 41.96
N PRO A 928 44.31 -55.98 43.21
CA PRO A 928 44.78 -56.79 44.34
C PRO A 928 44.38 -58.27 44.21
N ASP A 929 43.23 -58.53 43.56
CA ASP A 929 42.68 -59.87 43.36
C ASP A 929 43.19 -60.55 42.07
N LYS A 930 43.99 -59.84 41.26
CA LYS A 930 44.53 -60.30 39.97
C LYS A 930 43.43 -60.76 39.02
N ILE A 931 42.40 -59.92 38.85
CA ILE A 931 41.28 -60.16 37.94
C ILE A 931 41.61 -59.84 36.49
N LEU A 932 42.62 -59.01 36.22
CA LEU A 932 43.08 -58.64 34.89
C LEU A 932 44.06 -59.68 34.36
N ALA A 933 43.85 -60.12 33.11
CA ALA A 933 44.73 -61.08 32.42
C ALA A 933 46.02 -60.42 31.90
N GLU A 934 45.99 -59.12 31.63
CA GLU A 934 47.10 -58.34 31.06
C GLU A 934 47.01 -56.87 31.49
N LYS A 935 48.09 -56.09 31.33
CA LYS A 935 48.07 -54.64 31.63
C LYS A 935 47.07 -53.96 30.67
N PRO A 936 46.09 -53.18 31.17
CA PRO A 936 45.19 -52.38 30.34
C PRO A 936 45.93 -51.50 29.34
N VAL A 937 45.36 -51.37 28.14
CA VAL A 937 45.94 -50.65 27.02
C VAL A 937 45.04 -49.48 26.65
N VAL A 938 45.60 -48.27 26.55
CA VAL A 938 44.94 -47.13 25.91
C VAL A 938 45.38 -47.05 24.45
N SER A 939 44.42 -47.01 23.53
CA SER A 939 44.64 -46.70 22.12
C SER A 939 43.84 -45.45 21.77
N SER A 940 44.54 -44.36 21.45
CA SER A 940 43.95 -43.04 21.28
C SER A 940 43.08 -42.64 22.50
N THR A 941 41.76 -42.54 22.34
CA THR A 941 40.80 -42.18 23.39
C THR A 941 40.08 -43.37 24.03
N VAL A 942 40.47 -44.62 23.70
CA VAL A 942 39.79 -45.83 24.19
C VAL A 942 40.71 -46.62 25.12
N LEU A 943 40.24 -46.91 26.33
CA LEU A 943 40.88 -47.81 27.29
C LEU A 943 40.25 -49.20 27.20
N THR A 944 41.08 -50.22 26.98
CA THR A 944 40.66 -51.63 26.89
C THR A 944 41.40 -52.48 27.92
N CYS A 945 40.70 -53.42 28.53
CA CYS A 945 41.27 -54.38 29.47
C CYS A 945 40.56 -55.74 29.40
N LYS A 946 41.26 -56.81 29.78
CA LYS A 946 40.80 -58.19 29.66
C LYS A 946 40.85 -58.88 31.01
N LEU A 947 39.82 -59.66 31.34
CA LEU A 947 39.70 -60.41 32.58
C LEU A 947 40.28 -61.82 32.47
N VAL A 948 40.78 -62.37 33.58
CA VAL A 948 41.17 -63.78 33.68
C VAL A 948 39.95 -64.69 33.62
N ASN A 949 40.10 -65.89 33.08
CA ASN A 949 39.07 -66.93 33.06
C ASN A 949 39.13 -67.75 34.36
N ASP A 950 38.75 -67.14 35.49
CA ASP A 950 38.86 -67.72 36.83
C ASP A 950 37.62 -67.41 37.68
N LYS A 951 36.72 -68.39 37.81
CA LYS A 951 35.47 -68.28 38.57
C LYS A 951 35.68 -67.94 40.05
N SER A 952 36.84 -68.25 40.64
CA SER A 952 37.08 -67.99 42.08
C SER A 952 37.16 -66.50 42.42
N LYS A 953 37.30 -65.64 41.41
CA LYS A 953 37.44 -64.18 41.53
C LYS A 953 36.16 -63.41 41.22
N GLU A 954 35.04 -64.10 41.11
CA GLU A 954 33.72 -63.49 40.96
C GLU A 954 33.45 -62.44 42.06
N GLY A 955 32.86 -61.31 41.66
CA GLY A 955 32.57 -60.18 42.54
C GLY A 955 33.74 -59.24 42.83
N LYS A 956 34.99 -59.60 42.48
CA LYS A 956 36.18 -58.77 42.70
C LYS A 956 36.35 -57.67 41.65
N THR A 957 37.17 -56.67 41.97
CA THR A 957 37.34 -55.43 41.18
C THR A 957 38.79 -55.00 40.99
N ALA A 958 39.08 -54.36 39.85
CA ALA A 958 40.32 -53.65 39.57
C ALA A 958 40.04 -52.20 39.16
N GLU A 959 40.99 -51.31 39.43
CA GLU A 959 40.94 -49.89 39.08
C GLU A 959 42.11 -49.49 38.18
N ILE A 960 41.84 -48.63 37.19
CA ILE A 960 42.78 -48.14 36.20
C ILE A 960 42.77 -46.61 36.22
N THR A 961 43.90 -45.98 36.48
CA THR A 961 44.05 -44.52 36.43
C THR A 961 44.81 -44.10 35.18
N VAL A 962 44.28 -43.14 34.42
CA VAL A 962 44.89 -42.55 33.22
C VAL A 962 45.11 -41.04 33.48
N PRO A 963 46.35 -40.60 33.75
CA PRO A 963 46.64 -39.19 33.99
C PRO A 963 46.52 -38.34 32.72
N VAL A 964 45.96 -37.13 32.83
CA VAL A 964 46.03 -36.06 31.83
C VAL A 964 47.04 -35.02 32.31
N THR A 965 48.25 -35.07 31.76
CA THR A 965 49.44 -34.38 32.29
C THR A 965 49.61 -32.96 31.75
N GLU A 966 49.10 -32.68 30.56
CA GLU A 966 49.07 -31.36 29.93
C GLU A 966 47.71 -31.11 29.28
N SER A 967 47.32 -29.84 29.16
CA SER A 967 46.28 -29.35 28.24
C SER A 967 46.49 -27.86 27.95
N THR A 968 45.84 -27.28 26.94
CA THR A 968 45.99 -25.85 26.60
C THR A 968 45.48 -24.94 27.73
N ASN A 969 44.26 -25.16 28.21
CA ASN A 969 43.55 -24.22 29.09
C ASN A 969 43.38 -24.69 30.54
N TYR A 970 43.66 -25.97 30.85
CA TYR A 970 43.44 -26.55 32.18
C TYR A 970 44.72 -27.10 32.82
N TYR A 971 44.76 -27.09 34.16
CA TYR A 971 45.76 -27.81 34.96
C TYR A 971 45.61 -29.33 34.79
N ALA A 972 46.67 -30.09 35.12
CA ALA A 972 46.68 -31.55 35.05
C ALA A 972 45.67 -32.22 36.01
N TYR A 973 45.13 -33.37 35.63
CA TYR A 973 44.16 -34.14 36.42
C TYR A 973 44.15 -35.62 36.00
N ASP A 974 43.63 -36.50 36.85
CA ASP A 974 43.55 -37.94 36.58
C ASP A 974 42.12 -38.37 36.16
N LEU A 975 42.04 -39.39 35.30
CA LEU A 975 40.83 -40.15 34.97
C LEU A 975 40.89 -41.55 35.62
N THR A 976 39.77 -42.08 36.14
CA THR A 976 39.74 -43.34 36.90
C THR A 976 38.64 -44.30 36.44
N PHE A 977 38.98 -45.55 36.13
CA PHE A 977 38.08 -46.56 35.58
C PHE A 977 38.05 -47.83 36.43
N THR A 978 36.88 -48.34 36.78
CA THR A 978 36.72 -49.52 37.64
C THR A 978 36.06 -50.68 36.88
N VAL A 979 36.60 -51.89 37.00
CA VAL A 979 36.09 -53.11 36.34
C VAL A 979 35.78 -54.18 37.38
N LYS A 980 34.64 -54.84 37.26
CA LYS A 980 34.17 -55.91 38.16
C LYS A 980 33.97 -57.24 37.42
N MET A 981 34.30 -58.36 38.07
CA MET A 981 34.08 -59.71 37.54
C MET A 981 32.74 -60.32 37.97
N ALA A 982 32.06 -61.03 37.06
CA ALA A 982 30.75 -61.68 37.24
C ALA A 982 30.72 -63.18 36.83
N SER A 983 29.67 -63.89 37.23
CA SER A 983 29.45 -65.35 37.04
C SER A 983 29.15 -65.77 35.60
N GLN A 984 29.68 -66.91 35.13
CA GLN A 984 29.13 -67.64 33.97
C GLN A 984 27.93 -68.50 34.33
N SER A 985 26.97 -68.58 33.40
CA SER A 985 25.93 -69.61 33.32
C SER A 985 26.39 -70.83 32.48
N SER A 986 25.78 -72.00 32.67
CA SER A 986 26.29 -73.27 32.14
C SER A 986 25.39 -73.98 31.10
N GLY A 987 25.88 -74.10 29.86
CA GLY A 987 25.64 -75.28 28.99
C GLY A 987 24.76 -75.10 27.73
N GLY A 988 25.38 -75.23 26.55
CA GLY A 988 24.70 -75.60 25.28
C GLY A 988 24.97 -74.70 24.08
N SER A 989 25.81 -75.14 23.12
CA SER A 989 25.83 -74.53 21.76
C SER A 989 24.56 -74.93 21.00
N GLY A 990 23.92 -74.13 20.16
CA GLY A 990 24.20 -72.79 19.61
C GLY A 990 23.44 -72.76 18.28
N ARG A 991 22.52 -71.82 18.02
CA ARG A 991 22.75 -70.38 17.87
C ARG A 991 21.39 -69.66 17.98
N GLN A 992 21.17 -68.89 19.03
CA GLN A 992 20.08 -67.92 19.10
C GLN A 992 20.64 -66.51 19.35
N THR A 993 20.34 -65.65 18.39
CA THR A 993 20.14 -64.19 18.49
C THR A 993 18.67 -63.97 18.08
N PRO A 994 17.94 -62.90 18.49
CA PRO A 994 18.45 -61.59 18.96
C PRO A 994 17.67 -60.96 20.15
N ALA A 995 18.06 -59.73 20.55
CA ALA A 995 17.22 -58.63 21.11
C ALA A 995 16.43 -58.88 22.43
N ASP A 996 16.07 -57.90 23.26
CA ASP A 996 16.45 -56.48 23.41
C ASP A 996 16.06 -56.06 24.84
N ILE A 997 16.82 -55.15 25.49
CA ILE A 997 16.28 -54.25 26.52
C ILE A 997 16.94 -52.88 26.34
N GLY A 998 16.13 -51.89 25.99
CA GLY A 998 16.47 -50.48 26.16
C GLY A 998 15.38 -49.79 26.99
N ASN A 999 15.74 -48.73 27.73
CA ASN A 999 14.89 -47.54 27.85
C ASN A 999 15.66 -46.37 28.47
N THR A 1000 15.81 -45.26 27.75
CA THR A 1000 15.06 -44.01 27.99
C THR A 1000 15.48 -42.95 26.97
N GLY A 1001 14.51 -42.14 26.52
CA GLY A 1001 14.69 -41.16 25.42
C GLY A 1001 15.39 -39.86 25.84
N GLY A 1002 15.43 -38.85 24.98
CA GLY A 1002 14.87 -38.78 23.63
C GLY A 1002 15.00 -37.39 22.99
N THR A 1003 14.39 -37.23 21.82
CA THR A 1003 13.94 -35.97 21.16
C THR A 1003 14.88 -34.76 21.13
N GLY A 1004 15.24 -34.29 19.92
CA GLY A 1004 15.93 -33.01 19.76
C GLY A 1004 16.40 -32.74 18.33
N SER A 1005 15.48 -32.69 17.37
CA SER A 1005 15.76 -31.99 16.12
C SER A 1005 15.75 -30.49 16.39
N ASP A 1006 16.81 -29.79 16.05
CA ASP A 1006 16.66 -28.44 15.47
C ASP A 1006 17.87 -28.02 14.65
N SER A 1007 17.59 -27.26 13.60
CA SER A 1007 18.58 -26.79 12.64
C SER A 1007 19.48 -25.68 13.19
N VAL A 1008 20.73 -25.60 12.71
CA VAL A 1008 21.43 -24.40 12.19
C VAL A 1008 22.95 -24.62 12.18
N THR A 1009 23.55 -24.42 11.01
CA THR A 1009 24.97 -24.12 10.77
C THR A 1009 24.94 -22.84 9.94
N PRO A 1010 25.70 -21.76 10.21
CA PRO A 1010 27.18 -21.77 10.30
C PRO A 1010 27.69 -20.72 11.33
N PRO A 1011 28.90 -20.09 11.25
CA PRO A 1011 30.11 -20.34 10.44
C PRO A 1011 31.44 -20.32 11.25
N GLN A 1012 32.58 -20.68 10.62
CA GLN A 1012 33.65 -19.71 10.23
C GLN A 1012 35.00 -20.32 9.77
N SER A 1013 35.68 -19.50 8.96
CA SER A 1013 37.12 -19.40 8.69
C SER A 1013 37.84 -20.48 7.86
N SER A 1014 38.03 -20.16 6.58
CA SER A 1014 39.38 -20.18 5.95
C SER A 1014 40.20 -18.97 6.45
N PRO A 1015 41.54 -18.91 6.24
CA PRO A 1015 42.09 -18.61 4.91
C PRO A 1015 43.27 -19.49 4.45
N ASP A 1016 43.32 -19.68 3.12
CA ASP A 1016 44.47 -19.75 2.19
C ASP A 1016 45.87 -20.19 2.66
N ILE A 1017 46.52 -21.10 1.91
CA ILE A 1017 47.33 -20.76 0.72
C ILE A 1017 47.77 -22.05 0.00
N GLN A 1018 47.55 -22.10 -1.35
CA GLN A 1018 48.29 -22.76 -2.46
C GLN A 1018 48.94 -24.17 -2.28
N GLU A 1019 49.26 -24.97 -3.31
CA GLU A 1019 49.43 -24.73 -4.76
C GLU A 1019 49.00 -26.00 -5.54
N GLY A 1020 48.85 -25.95 -6.87
CA GLY A 1020 48.18 -26.99 -7.66
C GLY A 1020 49.07 -27.80 -8.62
N SER A 1021 48.46 -28.66 -9.46
CA SER A 1021 49.12 -29.18 -10.68
C SER A 1021 48.18 -29.78 -11.72
N SER A 1022 48.57 -29.58 -12.99
CA SER A 1022 48.34 -30.41 -14.20
C SER A 1022 46.95 -30.49 -14.88
N SER A 1023 47.00 -30.27 -16.20
CA SER A 1023 45.92 -30.30 -17.21
C SER A 1023 46.15 -31.48 -18.22
N PRO A 1024 45.76 -31.45 -19.51
CA PRO A 1024 44.43 -31.87 -20.01
C PRO A 1024 44.44 -32.73 -21.31
N ALA A 1025 43.24 -33.13 -21.79
CA ALA A 1025 42.81 -33.32 -23.20
C ALA A 1025 41.32 -33.76 -23.18
N GLY A 1026 40.37 -33.44 -24.08
CA GLY A 1026 40.24 -32.61 -25.31
C GLY A 1026 38.71 -32.49 -25.61
N THR A 1027 38.16 -32.01 -26.74
CA THR A 1027 38.61 -31.38 -28.01
C THR A 1027 37.40 -30.67 -28.68
N GLU A 1028 37.65 -29.64 -29.51
CA GLU A 1028 36.78 -29.11 -30.61
C GLU A 1028 35.42 -28.43 -30.25
N GLU A 1029 34.94 -27.36 -30.91
CA GLU A 1029 35.44 -26.61 -32.09
C GLU A 1029 35.05 -25.10 -32.05
N THR A 1030 35.69 -24.26 -32.90
CA THR A 1030 35.44 -22.79 -33.07
C THR A 1030 35.39 -22.44 -34.57
N PRO A 1031 34.90 -21.27 -35.03
CA PRO A 1031 35.65 -19.98 -35.06
C PRO A 1031 34.72 -18.75 -34.84
N GLY A 1032 35.07 -17.45 -34.88
CA GLY A 1032 36.25 -16.61 -35.20
C GLY A 1032 35.72 -15.15 -35.35
N GLY A 1033 36.48 -14.05 -35.47
CA GLY A 1033 37.93 -13.87 -35.62
C GLY A 1033 38.30 -12.55 -36.35
N ALA A 1034 38.01 -11.38 -35.75
CA ALA A 1034 38.62 -10.05 -35.97
C ALA A 1034 38.65 -9.31 -37.34
N ASN A 1035 38.60 -7.97 -37.23
CA ASN A 1035 39.39 -6.92 -37.93
C ASN A 1035 38.91 -6.13 -39.19
N VAL A 1036 39.08 -4.79 -39.07
CA VAL A 1036 39.36 -3.74 -40.08
C VAL A 1036 38.21 -2.98 -40.81
N THR A 1037 38.39 -1.65 -40.86
CA THR A 1037 37.59 -0.50 -41.39
C THR A 1037 37.94 -0.11 -42.86
N PRO A 1038 37.44 1.00 -43.51
CA PRO A 1038 36.24 1.88 -43.37
C PRO A 1038 35.53 2.19 -44.74
N VAL A 1039 34.73 3.29 -44.85
CA VAL A 1039 34.29 4.06 -46.07
C VAL A 1039 33.02 3.53 -46.79
N ASP A 1040 31.96 4.31 -47.19
CA ASP A 1040 31.56 5.73 -47.05
C ASP A 1040 30.00 5.91 -47.12
N ARG A 1041 29.48 7.08 -46.66
CA ARG A 1041 28.31 7.91 -47.12
C ARG A 1041 26.99 7.31 -47.67
N GLN A 1042 25.79 7.89 -47.44
CA GLN A 1042 25.43 9.33 -47.30
C GLN A 1042 24.26 9.65 -46.32
N ASN A 1043 24.36 10.85 -45.69
CA ASN A 1043 23.29 11.82 -45.32
C ASN A 1043 22.15 11.47 -44.30
N SER A 1044 21.77 12.33 -43.33
CA SER A 1044 22.23 13.71 -43.03
C SER A 1044 22.01 14.21 -41.57
N LYS A 1045 22.83 15.22 -41.21
CA LYS A 1045 22.70 16.23 -40.11
C LYS A 1045 22.94 15.80 -38.66
N SER A 1046 23.44 16.76 -37.87
CA SER A 1046 24.35 16.53 -36.75
C SER A 1046 24.39 17.68 -35.73
N LYS A 1047 24.61 17.37 -34.45
CA LYS A 1047 25.78 17.79 -33.63
C LYS A 1047 25.56 17.59 -32.12
N ASN A 1048 26.58 16.99 -31.51
CA ASN A 1048 26.92 16.99 -30.08
C ASN A 1048 28.06 18.04 -29.87
N PRO A 1049 28.81 18.15 -28.74
CA PRO A 1049 28.59 17.69 -27.35
C PRO A 1049 28.98 18.72 -26.24
N GLY A 1050 28.88 18.33 -24.95
CA GLY A 1050 30.02 18.46 -24.02
C GLY A 1050 29.86 19.17 -22.66
N GLY A 1051 30.23 18.46 -21.56
CA GLY A 1051 31.14 19.03 -20.53
C GLY A 1051 30.70 19.13 -19.05
N PHE A 1052 31.58 18.59 -18.18
CA PHE A 1052 31.87 18.95 -16.76
C PHE A 1052 30.84 18.62 -15.65
N SER A 1053 31.14 18.25 -14.39
CA SER A 1053 32.33 17.99 -13.53
C SER A 1053 32.06 18.62 -12.15
N THR A 1054 32.29 17.86 -11.07
CA THR A 1054 32.73 18.31 -9.72
C THR A 1054 32.00 19.43 -8.94
N GLY A 1055 31.55 19.08 -7.73
CA GLY A 1055 32.03 19.74 -6.48
C GLY A 1055 31.24 20.93 -5.91
N PRO A 1056 30.90 20.95 -4.60
CA PRO A 1056 30.24 22.07 -3.92
C PRO A 1056 31.23 23.07 -3.27
N ILE A 1057 30.79 24.27 -2.86
CA ILE A 1057 31.22 25.00 -1.63
C ILE A 1057 30.47 26.35 -1.37
N ILE A 1058 29.80 26.44 -0.19
CA ILE A 1058 29.71 27.53 0.85
C ILE A 1058 29.55 29.02 0.38
N TRP A 1059 28.67 29.91 0.90
CA TRP A 1059 28.29 30.33 2.28
C TRP A 1059 26.80 30.75 2.36
N CYS A 1060 26.01 30.41 3.41
CA CYS A 1060 25.99 30.95 4.79
C CYS A 1060 25.75 32.48 4.89
N LEU A 1061 25.03 33.09 5.85
CA LEU A 1061 24.02 32.78 6.89
C LEU A 1061 24.07 34.00 7.87
N ILE A 1062 23.07 34.12 8.75
CA ILE A 1062 23.01 34.93 10.01
C ILE A 1062 22.34 36.31 9.94
N GLY A 1063 21.37 36.50 10.87
CA GLY A 1063 20.68 37.77 11.12
C GLY A 1063 19.54 37.69 12.16
N MET A 1064 19.71 36.92 13.25
CA MET A 1064 18.75 36.90 14.37
C MET A 1064 18.83 38.19 15.21
N VAL A 1065 17.69 38.68 15.72
CA VAL A 1065 17.62 39.45 16.98
C VAL A 1065 16.39 39.01 17.78
N LEU A 1066 16.57 38.71 19.07
CA LEU A 1066 15.50 38.47 20.05
C LEU A 1066 14.94 39.80 20.59
N SER A 1067 13.65 39.83 20.93
CA SER A 1067 13.04 40.45 22.13
C SER A 1067 11.50 40.37 22.00
N ALA A 1068 10.74 39.61 22.80
CA ALA A 1068 10.40 39.78 24.22
C ALA A 1068 9.08 40.56 24.45
N ALA A 1069 8.32 40.11 25.46
CA ALA A 1069 7.06 40.65 26.00
C ALA A 1069 5.73 40.49 25.19
N VAL A 1070 4.53 40.38 25.79
CA VAL A 1070 4.01 39.62 26.98
C VAL A 1070 2.48 39.90 27.10
N ILE A 1071 1.65 38.87 27.40
CA ILE A 1071 0.20 38.95 27.77
C ILE A 1071 -0.74 39.50 26.64
N GLY A 1072 -1.93 38.96 26.28
CA GLY A 1072 -3.01 38.23 26.99
C GLY A 1072 -4.16 39.20 27.32
N GLY A 1073 -5.45 39.01 27.02
CA GLY A 1073 -6.22 37.97 26.32
C GLY A 1073 -7.74 38.29 26.36
N THR A 1074 -8.60 37.27 26.17
CA THR A 1074 -10.04 37.19 26.54
C THR A 1074 -11.15 38.05 25.85
N PHE A 1075 -11.84 37.38 24.91
CA PHE A 1075 -13.27 36.94 24.99
C PHE A 1075 -14.48 37.90 25.10
N PHE A 1076 -15.37 37.77 24.08
CA PHE A 1076 -16.85 37.81 24.08
C PHE A 1076 -17.64 39.12 24.37
N VAL A 1077 -18.56 39.49 23.45
CA VAL A 1077 -20.05 39.40 23.62
C VAL A 1077 -20.85 39.99 22.43
N ARG A 1078 -21.83 39.21 21.93
CA ARG A 1078 -23.13 39.55 21.24
C ARG A 1078 -23.28 40.47 19.99
N SER A 1079 -24.06 39.89 19.05
CA SER A 1079 -25.30 40.39 18.39
C SER A 1079 -25.30 41.38 17.21
N ARG A 1080 -25.56 40.82 16.01
CA ARG A 1080 -26.84 40.83 15.24
C ARG A 1080 -27.44 42.18 14.75
N TRP A 1081 -27.80 42.20 13.45
CA TRP A 1081 -28.75 43.09 12.74
C TRP A 1081 -28.29 44.55 12.49
N SER A 1082 -28.72 45.27 11.44
CA SER A 1082 -29.45 44.89 10.20
C SER A 1082 -29.53 46.05 9.19
N GLY A 1083 -29.59 45.73 7.89
CA GLY A 1083 -30.06 46.60 6.81
C GLY A 1083 -28.99 47.47 6.15
N LYS A 1084 -29.19 48.07 4.97
CA LYS A 1084 -30.14 47.91 3.83
C LYS A 1084 -29.85 49.13 2.93
N GLU A 1085 -30.00 49.01 1.61
CA GLU A 1085 -29.88 50.11 0.61
C GLU A 1085 -28.45 50.71 0.48
N ASP A 1086 -27.85 50.84 -0.70
CA ASP A 1086 -28.28 50.56 -2.10
C ASP A 1086 -27.27 49.65 -2.85
#